data_AF-A0A3D1VP09-F1
#
_entry.id   AF-A0A3D1VP09-F1
#
_cell.length_a   1.000
_cell.length_b   1.000
_cell.length_c   1.000
_cell.angle_alpha   90.00
_cell.angle_beta   90.00
_cell.angle_gamma   90.00
#
_symmetry.space_group_name_H-M   'P 1'
#
loop_
_entity.id
_entity.type
_entity.pdbx_description
1 polymer ?
#
loop_
_entity_poly.entity_id
_entity_poly.type
_entity_poly.pdbx_seq_one_letter_code
_entity_poly.pdbx_strand_id
1 'polypeptide(L)'
;MNLTKPALSRPKWDESIYSPQHKIRLVTAASLFDGHDASINIMRRMLQATGCEVIHLGHNRSVHDVVITALQEDVQGIAISSYQGGHLEYFKYMLDLLKEKGAPHIKVFGGGGGVIVPEEIEELHHYGITRIFSPDDGREMGLQGMINEIVRQCDFDVQTFAHPDLLARTITQVEAGQAPTPGTKKTTPILGITGTGGAGKSSLTDELLRRFLFDFRQKRVAVLSVDPTKRKTGGALLGDRIRMNSLYHPELRDRVYMRSLATREAAHRATSLALTNALAHLQDRSFDLIIVETAGIGQSDSEITDLVDVSLYVMTPEFGAASQLEKIDMLDFADVVVINKSDKRGSLDALRDVKKQVQRGRKAFSESLESMPVFSTTASLFNDPGTDHLYAHLIEVLKNKTQQDWLSTFQPRAKEGAQFQMIPSDRNRYLGEIAECVQSYKAWARAQANEADIAYGLWISLHECGDTALPPGQLYPVDHLLRGGDSTILLLRQRYQSRLQALDPHCLQLIQSWTKVQQQYEAAESVYVVRGKEIRRPNFTNSLSGTPIPKVSLPTYKSWGDQLHWQLLENMPGVFPYTAGVFEFKREGEDPTRMFAGEGSPERTNRRFHYVSQDQPAVRLSTAFDSVTLYGEDPGRRPDVYGKVGNAGVSIATIDDAKKLYSGFNLLSSQTSVSMTINGPAPTVLAFFLNAAIDQRAEQWLKDQGQLAEAQNKIQAMYQAKGIPLPSYHGNLPQGHNGLGLALLGASADELLPPDVYQKLKAEALATVRGTVQADILKEDQAQNTCIFSTEFSLKVMGDVQSSFVHHHVKNFYSVSISGYHIAEAGANPITQVAFTLANGFTYVEYYLSRGMAIDDFAQNLSFFFSNGMDPEYSVIGRVARRIWAVALKRRYHANERSQKLKYHIQTSGRSLHAQEIDFN
;
A
#
# COMPACT_ATOMS: atom_id res chain seq x y z
N MET A 1 -8.70 -55.59 17.57
CA MET A 1 -7.36 -55.00 17.75
C MET A 1 -7.51 -53.49 17.75
N ASN A 2 -7.76 -52.90 18.93
CA ASN A 2 -7.74 -51.45 19.12
C ASN A 2 -6.29 -51.03 19.34
N LEU A 3 -5.67 -50.45 18.33
CA LEU A 3 -4.37 -49.78 18.45
C LEU A 3 -4.62 -48.29 18.73
N THR A 4 -5.07 -47.97 19.93
CA THR A 4 -4.88 -46.64 20.49
C THR A 4 -3.39 -46.48 20.76
N LYS A 5 -2.65 -45.84 19.83
CA LYS A 5 -1.30 -45.34 20.11
C LYS A 5 -1.40 -44.37 21.30
N PRO A 6 -0.59 -44.54 22.36
CA PRO A 6 -0.55 -43.57 23.44
C PRO A 6 -0.05 -42.24 22.88
N ALA A 7 -0.74 -41.15 23.21
CA ALA A 7 -0.26 -39.80 22.92
C ALA A 7 1.11 -39.64 23.58
N LEU A 8 2.16 -39.63 22.76
CA LEU A 8 3.51 -39.27 23.18
C LEU A 8 3.42 -37.86 23.77
N SER A 9 3.55 -37.76 25.09
CA SER A 9 3.80 -36.49 25.76
C SER A 9 5.14 -35.97 25.26
N ARG A 10 5.09 -35.09 24.26
CA ARG A 10 6.27 -34.44 23.69
C ARG A 10 6.96 -33.64 24.80
N PRO A 11 8.29 -33.67 24.92
CA PRO A 11 8.99 -32.85 25.90
C PRO A 11 8.63 -31.38 25.64
N LYS A 12 8.07 -30.69 26.63
CA LYS A 12 7.81 -29.26 26.54
C LYS A 12 9.16 -28.55 26.50
N TRP A 13 9.41 -27.83 25.41
CA TRP A 13 10.53 -26.89 25.35
C TRP A 13 10.37 -25.83 26.44
N ASP A 14 11.49 -25.41 27.02
CA ASP A 14 11.49 -24.36 28.04
C ASP A 14 11.17 -23.00 27.39
N GLU A 15 9.95 -22.51 27.64
CA GLU A 15 9.47 -21.20 27.20
C GLU A 15 9.87 -20.06 28.15
N SER A 16 10.63 -20.34 29.22
CA SER A 16 11.17 -19.28 30.08
C SER A 16 12.13 -18.39 29.28
N ILE A 17 12.03 -17.07 29.49
CA ILE A 17 12.82 -16.10 28.70
C ILE A 17 14.30 -16.26 29.03
N TYR A 18 15.12 -16.51 28.01
CA TYR A 18 16.57 -16.61 28.16
C TYR A 18 17.18 -15.26 28.56
N SER A 19 18.03 -15.25 29.60
CA SER A 19 18.74 -14.04 30.03
C SER A 19 20.14 -14.01 29.43
N PRO A 20 20.45 -13.09 28.50
CA PRO A 20 21.76 -13.03 27.87
C PRO A 20 22.84 -12.51 28.83
N GLN A 21 24.07 -13.05 28.69
CA GLN A 21 25.25 -12.63 29.44
C GLN A 21 25.93 -11.42 28.79
N HIS A 22 25.92 -11.35 27.46
CA HIS A 22 26.49 -10.26 26.68
C HIS A 22 25.40 -9.30 26.18
N LYS A 23 25.81 -8.11 25.72
CA LYS A 23 24.90 -7.19 25.02
C LYS A 23 24.74 -7.65 23.57
N ILE A 24 23.68 -8.42 23.35
CA ILE A 24 23.36 -9.00 22.04
C ILE A 24 22.70 -7.96 21.14
N ARG A 25 23.30 -7.73 19.98
CA ARG A 25 22.77 -6.92 18.88
C ARG A 25 22.39 -7.82 17.72
N LEU A 26 21.23 -7.57 17.10
CA LEU A 26 20.79 -8.28 15.90
C LEU A 26 20.31 -7.34 14.81
N VAL A 27 20.63 -7.67 13.56
CA VAL A 27 19.98 -7.07 12.38
C VAL A 27 18.77 -7.92 12.00
N THR A 28 17.63 -7.28 11.77
CA THR A 28 16.40 -7.97 11.32
C THR A 28 15.85 -7.33 10.05
N ALA A 29 15.52 -8.14 9.04
CA ALA A 29 14.95 -7.67 7.78
C ALA A 29 14.06 -8.72 7.08
N ALA A 30 13.24 -8.30 6.11
CA ALA A 30 12.76 -9.18 5.05
C ALA A 30 13.70 -9.15 3.84
N SER A 31 13.75 -10.26 3.10
CA SER A 31 14.62 -10.43 1.93
C SER A 31 14.34 -9.42 0.81
N LEU A 32 15.21 -9.38 -0.20
CA LEU A 32 15.05 -8.48 -1.34
C LEU A 32 13.74 -8.76 -2.08
N PHE A 33 13.03 -7.70 -2.45
CA PHE A 33 11.72 -7.75 -3.12
C PHE A 33 10.65 -8.52 -2.33
N ASP A 34 10.80 -8.58 -1.00
CA ASP A 34 9.84 -9.22 -0.12
C ASP A 34 9.17 -8.19 0.79
N GLY A 35 7.84 -8.08 0.66
CA GLY A 35 7.00 -7.20 1.49
C GLY A 35 6.44 -7.89 2.74
N HIS A 36 6.66 -9.21 2.90
CA HIS A 36 6.09 -9.98 4.01
C HIS A 36 6.84 -9.74 5.33
N ASP A 37 6.55 -8.64 5.99
CA ASP A 37 7.22 -8.23 7.22
C ASP A 37 6.49 -8.65 8.51
N ALA A 38 5.28 -9.23 8.39
CA ALA A 38 4.44 -9.58 9.52
C ALA A 38 5.15 -10.54 10.50
N SER A 39 5.81 -11.57 9.97
CA SER A 39 6.54 -12.57 10.77
C SER A 39 7.77 -11.94 11.45
N ILE A 40 8.62 -11.24 10.70
CA ILE A 40 9.83 -10.61 11.26
C ILE A 40 9.50 -9.51 12.29
N ASN A 41 8.37 -8.81 12.11
CA ASN A 41 7.87 -7.84 13.09
C ASN A 41 7.48 -8.48 14.42
N ILE A 42 6.90 -9.68 14.40
CA ILE A 42 6.62 -10.45 15.63
C ILE A 42 7.95 -10.90 16.26
N MET A 43 8.85 -11.50 15.47
CA MET A 43 10.13 -11.99 15.97
C MET A 43 10.98 -10.88 16.61
N ARG A 44 11.11 -9.72 15.97
CA ARG A 44 11.90 -8.61 16.54
C ARG A 44 11.31 -8.05 17.84
N ARG A 45 9.99 -8.05 18.01
CA ARG A 45 9.33 -7.59 19.24
C ARG A 45 9.68 -8.53 20.39
N MET A 46 9.74 -9.83 20.12
CA MET A 46 10.14 -10.84 21.09
C MET A 46 11.64 -10.77 21.38
N LEU A 47 12.51 -10.60 20.38
CA LEU A 47 13.95 -10.35 20.60
C LEU A 47 14.20 -9.13 21.51
N GLN A 48 13.51 -8.02 21.25
CA GLN A 48 13.59 -6.82 22.11
C GLN A 48 13.09 -7.10 23.53
N ALA A 49 12.05 -7.92 23.68
CA ALA A 49 11.50 -8.30 24.97
C ALA A 49 12.45 -9.21 25.78
N THR A 50 13.27 -10.01 25.09
CA THR A 50 14.32 -10.87 25.67
C THR A 50 15.60 -10.08 26.03
N GLY A 51 15.66 -8.78 25.71
CA GLY A 51 16.77 -7.91 26.12
C GLY A 51 17.80 -7.60 25.04
N CYS A 52 17.54 -7.97 23.78
CA CYS A 52 18.43 -7.65 22.66
C CYS A 52 18.26 -6.20 22.16
N GLU A 53 19.34 -5.65 21.61
CA GLU A 53 19.30 -4.41 20.82
C GLU A 53 19.05 -4.79 19.34
N VAL A 54 17.88 -4.44 18.81
CA VAL A 54 17.47 -4.87 17.46
C VAL A 54 17.57 -3.70 16.48
N ILE A 55 18.48 -3.82 15.51
CA ILE A 55 18.60 -2.93 14.35
C ILE A 55 17.63 -3.45 13.29
N HIS A 56 16.47 -2.83 13.20
CA HIS A 56 15.43 -3.28 12.27
C HIS A 56 15.51 -2.50 10.96
N LEU A 57 15.69 -3.22 9.85
CA LEU A 57 15.77 -2.62 8.53
C LEU A 57 14.43 -2.61 7.78
N GLY A 58 13.38 -3.20 8.34
CA GLY A 58 12.10 -3.34 7.65
C GLY A 58 12.14 -4.44 6.59
N HIS A 59 11.56 -4.15 5.44
CA HIS A 59 11.39 -5.09 4.33
C HIS A 59 12.19 -4.67 3.09
N ASN A 60 12.17 -5.49 2.03
CA ASN A 60 12.87 -5.24 0.77
C ASN A 60 14.37 -4.85 0.92
N ARG A 61 15.17 -5.74 1.53
CA ARG A 61 16.61 -5.47 1.73
C ARG A 61 17.48 -6.40 0.90
N SER A 62 18.45 -5.83 0.20
CA SER A 62 19.45 -6.63 -0.52
C SER A 62 20.41 -7.28 0.47
N VAL A 63 21.05 -8.37 0.04
CA VAL A 63 22.08 -9.04 0.86
C VAL A 63 23.19 -8.06 1.21
N HIS A 64 23.61 -7.25 0.23
CA HIS A 64 24.62 -6.23 0.43
C HIS A 64 24.27 -5.27 1.57
N ASP A 65 23.03 -4.75 1.58
CA ASP A 65 22.61 -3.76 2.57
C ASP A 65 22.52 -4.34 3.98
N VAL A 66 22.06 -5.59 4.09
CA VAL A 66 22.02 -6.31 5.36
C VAL A 66 23.42 -6.56 5.89
N VAL A 67 24.34 -7.04 5.04
CA VAL A 67 25.73 -7.36 5.45
C VAL A 67 26.48 -6.09 5.83
N ILE A 68 26.42 -5.02 5.03
CA ILE A 68 27.08 -3.75 5.37
C ILE A 68 26.52 -3.18 6.67
N THR A 69 25.20 -3.27 6.89
CA THR A 69 24.60 -2.89 8.18
C THR A 69 25.18 -3.73 9.31
N ALA A 70 25.20 -5.05 9.18
CA ALA A 70 25.69 -5.95 10.22
C ALA A 70 27.15 -5.66 10.61
N LEU A 71 27.99 -5.30 9.62
CA LEU A 71 29.37 -4.91 9.84
C LEU A 71 29.47 -3.55 10.55
N GLN A 72 28.75 -2.52 10.08
CA GLN A 72 28.82 -1.19 10.70
C GLN A 72 28.27 -1.20 12.15
N GLU A 73 27.24 -2.01 12.39
CA GLU A 73 26.60 -2.18 13.70
C GLU A 73 27.28 -3.20 14.62
N ASP A 74 28.27 -3.95 14.09
CA ASP A 74 29.08 -4.95 14.80
C ASP A 74 28.22 -5.93 15.62
N VAL A 75 27.31 -6.63 14.91
CA VAL A 75 26.29 -7.49 15.52
C VAL A 75 26.73 -8.95 15.67
N GLN A 76 26.09 -9.67 16.60
CA GLN A 76 26.26 -11.11 16.77
C GLN A 76 25.48 -11.92 15.72
N GLY A 77 24.32 -11.40 15.28
CA GLY A 77 23.43 -12.17 14.42
C GLY A 77 22.55 -11.36 13.47
N ILE A 78 22.09 -12.03 12.43
CA ILE A 78 21.18 -11.53 11.41
C ILE A 78 19.98 -12.48 11.35
N ALA A 79 18.76 -11.94 11.37
CA ALA A 79 17.54 -12.72 11.18
C ALA A 79 16.74 -12.21 9.98
N ILE A 80 16.46 -13.10 9.02
CA ILE A 80 15.80 -12.78 7.76
C ILE A 80 14.47 -13.54 7.61
N SER A 81 13.45 -12.85 7.11
CA SER A 81 12.25 -13.50 6.56
C SER A 81 12.30 -13.55 5.04
N SER A 82 11.94 -14.68 4.42
CA SER A 82 11.93 -14.85 2.97
C SER A 82 10.74 -15.69 2.49
N TYR A 83 9.75 -15.04 1.89
CA TYR A 83 8.48 -15.63 1.42
C TYR A 83 8.28 -15.60 -0.10
N GLN A 84 9.19 -14.97 -0.85
CA GLN A 84 9.07 -14.79 -2.32
C GLN A 84 9.86 -15.82 -3.15
N GLY A 85 10.46 -16.83 -2.50
CA GLY A 85 11.43 -17.72 -3.13
C GLY A 85 12.79 -17.04 -3.36
N GLY A 86 13.72 -17.77 -3.99
CA GLY A 86 15.11 -17.36 -4.18
C GLY A 86 15.92 -17.32 -2.88
N HIS A 87 15.44 -18.00 -1.83
CA HIS A 87 16.05 -18.01 -0.50
C HIS A 87 17.38 -18.75 -0.48
N LEU A 88 17.54 -19.82 -1.28
CA LEU A 88 18.82 -20.53 -1.39
C LEU A 88 19.93 -19.57 -1.83
N GLU A 89 19.73 -18.87 -2.94
CA GLU A 89 20.68 -17.91 -3.48
C GLU A 89 20.90 -16.75 -2.51
N TYR A 90 19.83 -16.23 -1.90
CA TYR A 90 19.89 -15.12 -0.96
C TYR A 90 20.73 -15.45 0.29
N PHE A 91 20.46 -16.57 0.96
CA PHE A 91 21.18 -16.97 2.16
C PHE A 91 22.63 -17.40 1.88
N LYS A 92 22.86 -18.14 0.79
CA LYS A 92 24.24 -18.52 0.38
C LYS A 92 25.07 -17.29 0.08
N TYR A 93 24.53 -16.36 -0.72
CA TYR A 93 25.21 -15.10 -1.03
C TYR A 93 25.49 -14.27 0.23
N MET A 94 24.58 -14.23 1.20
CA MET A 94 24.81 -13.55 2.47
C MET A 94 25.98 -14.14 3.25
N LEU A 95 26.03 -15.47 3.37
CA LEU A 95 27.11 -16.14 4.07
C LEU A 95 28.46 -15.94 3.35
N ASP A 96 28.46 -16.02 2.02
CA ASP A 96 29.66 -15.82 1.21
C ASP A 96 30.18 -14.38 1.33
N LEU A 97 29.28 -13.39 1.29
CA LEU A 97 29.66 -11.99 1.43
C LEU A 97 30.17 -11.68 2.84
N LEU A 98 29.61 -12.30 3.88
CA LEU A 98 30.14 -12.19 5.26
C LEU A 98 31.56 -12.78 5.36
N LYS A 99 31.81 -13.93 4.73
CA LYS A 99 33.14 -14.56 4.68
C LYS A 99 34.13 -13.69 3.90
N GLU A 100 33.74 -13.19 2.72
CA GLU A 100 34.54 -12.30 1.88
C GLU A 100 34.93 -11.02 2.64
N LYS A 101 34.00 -10.46 3.40
CA LYS A 101 34.23 -9.29 4.25
C LYS A 101 34.93 -9.62 5.56
N GLY A 102 35.31 -10.87 5.84
CA GLY A 102 36.06 -11.21 7.05
C GLY A 102 35.25 -11.21 8.35
N ALA A 103 33.92 -11.39 8.29
CA ALA A 103 33.04 -11.50 9.45
C ALA A 103 32.25 -12.82 9.52
N PRO A 104 32.90 -14.01 9.41
CA PRO A 104 32.21 -15.31 9.43
C PRO A 104 31.61 -15.68 10.80
N HIS A 105 31.90 -14.89 11.85
CA HIS A 105 31.41 -15.12 13.21
C HIS A 105 29.93 -14.71 13.38
N ILE A 106 29.41 -13.83 12.51
CA ILE A 106 28.03 -13.36 12.55
C ILE A 106 27.09 -14.52 12.20
N LYS A 107 26.17 -14.84 13.11
CA LYS A 107 25.19 -15.93 12.95
C LYS A 107 24.04 -15.51 12.03
N VAL A 108 23.60 -16.41 11.16
CA VAL A 108 22.52 -16.14 10.20
C VAL A 108 21.34 -17.06 10.48
N PHE A 109 20.18 -16.44 10.72
CA PHE A 109 18.91 -17.11 10.99
C PHE A 109 17.87 -16.77 9.93
N GLY A 110 16.93 -17.67 9.68
CA GLY A 110 15.88 -17.43 8.69
C GLY A 110 14.57 -18.15 8.93
N GLY A 111 13.54 -17.74 8.18
CA GLY A 111 12.25 -18.42 8.10
C GLY A 111 11.43 -17.93 6.90
N GLY A 112 10.63 -18.82 6.33
CA GLY A 112 9.79 -18.53 5.15
C GLY A 112 8.44 -19.25 5.16
N GLY A 113 8.00 -19.74 6.33
CA GLY A 113 6.83 -20.61 6.42
C GLY A 113 7.04 -21.88 5.58
N GLY A 114 6.03 -22.25 4.79
CA GLY A 114 6.10 -23.40 3.88
C GLY A 114 6.85 -23.15 2.56
N VAL A 115 7.42 -21.96 2.35
CA VAL A 115 8.15 -21.63 1.12
C VAL A 115 9.53 -22.28 1.08
N ILE A 116 10.16 -22.46 2.24
CA ILE A 116 11.47 -23.13 2.37
C ILE A 116 11.21 -24.58 2.77
N VAL A 117 11.43 -25.52 1.84
CA VAL A 117 11.12 -26.93 2.07
C VAL A 117 12.21 -27.61 2.93
N PRO A 118 11.93 -28.75 3.59
CA PRO A 118 12.89 -29.42 4.48
C PRO A 118 14.25 -29.70 3.82
N GLU A 119 14.27 -30.11 2.55
CA GLU A 119 15.50 -30.38 1.81
C GLU A 119 16.36 -29.11 1.64
N GLU A 120 15.73 -27.97 1.40
CA GLU A 120 16.42 -26.67 1.29
C GLU A 120 16.90 -26.17 2.66
N ILE A 121 16.16 -26.46 3.74
CA ILE A 121 16.60 -26.18 5.11
C ILE A 121 17.88 -26.94 5.42
N GLU A 122 17.92 -28.25 5.13
CA GLU A 122 19.11 -29.08 5.31
C GLU A 122 20.28 -28.59 4.46
N GLU A 123 20.03 -28.22 3.20
CA GLU A 123 21.06 -27.67 2.31
C GLU A 123 21.65 -26.37 2.86
N LEU A 124 20.81 -25.44 3.35
CA LEU A 124 21.26 -24.18 3.94
C LEU A 124 22.06 -24.40 5.23
N HIS A 125 21.64 -25.34 6.09
CA HIS A 125 22.41 -25.70 7.30
C HIS A 125 23.75 -26.31 6.93
N HIS A 126 23.79 -27.20 5.92
CA HIS A 126 25.05 -27.78 5.42
C HIS A 126 25.98 -26.72 4.83
N TYR A 127 25.44 -25.70 4.17
CA TYR A 127 26.21 -24.56 3.65
C TYR A 127 26.84 -23.69 4.75
N GLY A 128 26.24 -23.70 5.95
CA GLY A 128 26.73 -23.00 7.14
C GLY A 128 25.78 -21.95 7.71
N ILE A 129 24.51 -21.90 7.26
CA ILE A 129 23.48 -21.09 7.91
C ILE A 129 23.19 -21.65 9.30
N THR A 130 23.05 -20.78 10.31
CA THR A 130 22.98 -21.19 11.71
C THR A 130 21.68 -21.94 12.02
N ARG A 131 20.53 -21.38 11.63
CA ARG A 131 19.23 -22.06 11.75
C ARG A 131 18.20 -21.44 10.81
N ILE A 132 17.41 -22.29 10.17
CA ILE A 132 16.18 -21.90 9.46
C ILE A 132 15.03 -22.57 10.20
N PHE A 133 14.01 -21.80 10.56
CA PHE A 133 12.85 -22.28 11.30
C PHE A 133 11.70 -22.64 10.36
N SER A 134 11.25 -23.89 10.43
CA SER A 134 10.09 -24.41 9.72
C SER A 134 8.78 -24.13 10.48
N PRO A 135 7.60 -24.29 9.84
CA PRO A 135 6.32 -24.25 10.55
C PRO A 135 6.21 -25.28 11.68
N ASP A 136 6.83 -26.45 11.53
CA ASP A 136 6.83 -27.50 12.55
C ASP A 136 7.69 -27.10 13.77
N ASP A 137 8.84 -26.45 13.56
CA ASP A 137 9.64 -25.87 14.66
C ASP A 137 8.80 -24.87 15.47
N GLY A 138 8.02 -24.02 14.79
CA GLY A 138 7.14 -23.05 15.45
C GLY A 138 6.07 -23.69 16.32
N ARG A 139 5.53 -24.85 15.92
CA ARG A 139 4.56 -25.62 16.72
C ARG A 139 5.22 -26.35 17.89
N GLU A 140 6.43 -26.87 17.69
CA GLU A 140 7.11 -27.69 18.69
C GLU A 140 7.82 -26.87 19.76
N MET A 141 8.52 -25.82 19.36
CA MET A 141 9.29 -24.94 20.24
C MET A 141 8.44 -23.79 20.82
N GLY A 142 7.32 -23.47 20.16
CA GLY A 142 6.63 -22.21 20.37
C GLY A 142 7.43 -21.01 19.86
N LEU A 143 6.78 -19.84 19.76
CA LEU A 143 7.45 -18.61 19.32
C LEU A 143 8.61 -18.22 20.26
N GLN A 144 8.41 -18.33 21.58
CA GLN A 144 9.45 -17.97 22.55
C GLN A 144 10.63 -18.93 22.52
N GLY A 145 10.41 -20.23 22.29
CA GLY A 145 11.49 -21.21 22.17
C GLY A 145 12.41 -20.92 20.98
N MET A 146 11.85 -20.54 19.82
CA MET A 146 12.65 -20.11 18.66
C MET A 146 13.50 -18.88 18.97
N ILE A 147 12.94 -17.91 19.68
CA ILE A 147 13.65 -16.68 20.09
C ILE A 147 14.77 -17.02 21.07
N ASN A 148 14.51 -17.87 22.06
CA ASN A 148 15.53 -18.32 23.01
C ASN A 148 16.71 -18.99 22.31
N GLU A 149 16.45 -19.80 21.27
CA GLU A 149 17.51 -20.43 20.49
C GLU A 149 18.36 -19.41 19.73
N ILE A 150 17.73 -18.42 19.08
CA ILE A 150 18.45 -17.32 18.40
C ILE A 150 19.36 -16.59 19.39
N VAL A 151 18.81 -16.20 20.54
CA VAL A 151 19.52 -15.41 21.55
C VAL A 151 20.67 -16.21 22.15
N ARG A 152 20.46 -17.49 22.49
CA ARG A 152 21.49 -18.39 23.03
C ARG A 152 22.66 -18.55 22.07
N GLN A 153 22.41 -18.74 20.78
CA GLN A 153 23.45 -18.88 19.75
C GLN A 153 24.22 -17.58 19.50
N CYS A 154 23.62 -16.43 19.84
CA CYS A 154 24.23 -15.11 19.72
C CYS A 154 24.88 -14.61 21.02
N ASP A 155 24.85 -15.37 22.13
CA ASP A 155 25.35 -14.90 23.42
C ASP A 155 26.87 -15.09 23.56
N PHE A 156 27.63 -14.33 22.77
CA PHE A 156 29.09 -14.31 22.80
C PHE A 156 29.65 -12.89 22.69
N ASP A 157 30.90 -12.71 23.15
CA ASP A 157 31.63 -11.46 23.01
C ASP A 157 32.21 -11.33 21.59
N VAL A 158 31.66 -10.40 20.81
CA VAL A 158 32.09 -10.06 19.45
C VAL A 158 33.55 -9.63 19.39
N GLN A 159 34.10 -9.07 20.48
CA GLN A 159 35.48 -8.55 20.52
C GLN A 159 36.54 -9.64 20.43
N THR A 160 36.17 -10.90 20.64
CA THR A 160 37.06 -12.05 20.49
C THR A 160 37.38 -12.38 19.02
N PHE A 161 36.67 -11.74 18.08
CA PHE A 161 36.83 -11.95 16.64
C PHE A 161 37.46 -10.72 15.96
N ALA A 162 38.29 -10.98 14.93
CA ALA A 162 38.74 -9.93 14.02
C ALA A 162 37.54 -9.28 13.31
N HIS A 163 37.61 -7.97 13.09
CA HIS A 163 36.54 -7.22 12.43
C HIS A 163 37.12 -6.41 11.26
N PRO A 164 36.49 -6.45 10.06
CA PRO A 164 37.00 -5.74 8.88
C PRO A 164 36.90 -4.21 9.01
N ASP A 165 35.88 -3.73 9.73
CA ASP A 165 35.70 -2.32 10.03
C ASP A 165 36.19 -2.04 11.45
N LEU A 166 37.44 -1.58 11.57
CA LEU A 166 38.03 -1.29 12.87
C LEU A 166 37.27 -0.21 13.64
N LEU A 167 36.64 0.75 12.94
CA LEU A 167 35.86 1.82 13.57
C LEU A 167 34.62 1.23 14.26
N ALA A 168 33.90 0.32 13.60
CA ALA A 168 32.75 -0.36 14.19
C ALA A 168 33.12 -1.13 15.48
N ARG A 169 34.26 -1.86 15.47
CA ARG A 169 34.77 -2.56 16.65
C ARG A 169 35.21 -1.60 17.75
N THR A 170 35.86 -0.50 17.41
CA THR A 170 36.25 0.54 18.38
C THR A 170 35.02 1.16 19.04
N ILE A 171 33.94 1.43 18.30
CA ILE A 171 32.71 1.96 18.91
C ILE A 171 32.09 0.93 19.86
N THR A 172 32.12 -0.36 19.54
CA THR A 172 31.68 -1.42 20.48
C THR A 172 32.51 -1.41 21.78
N GLN A 173 33.83 -1.22 21.68
CA GLN A 173 34.71 -1.07 22.84
C GLN A 173 34.41 0.20 23.63
N VAL A 174 34.07 1.31 22.97
CA VAL A 174 33.62 2.55 23.63
C VAL A 174 32.32 2.31 24.40
N GLU A 175 31.34 1.64 23.80
CA GLU A 175 30.07 1.29 24.43
C GLU A 175 30.25 0.34 25.63
N ALA A 176 31.33 -0.47 25.63
CA ALA A 176 31.72 -1.33 26.74
C ALA A 176 32.60 -0.61 27.80
N GLY A 177 32.98 0.66 27.58
CA GLY A 177 33.85 1.42 28.47
C GLY A 177 35.33 0.98 28.45
N GLN A 178 35.76 0.31 27.38
CA GLN A 178 37.08 -0.32 27.24
C GLN A 178 38.04 0.47 26.35
N ALA A 179 37.53 1.33 25.46
CA ALA A 179 38.38 2.13 24.57
C ALA A 179 38.73 3.50 25.21
N PRO A 180 40.01 3.92 25.20
CA PRO A 180 40.38 5.27 25.63
C PRO A 180 39.88 6.33 24.64
N THR A 181 39.65 7.54 25.14
CA THR A 181 39.33 8.70 24.31
C THR A 181 40.59 9.11 23.51
N PRO A 182 40.52 9.21 22.18
CA PRO A 182 41.65 9.62 21.36
C PRO A 182 41.96 11.11 21.60
N GLY A 183 43.23 11.49 21.50
CA GLY A 183 43.67 12.89 21.63
C GLY A 183 43.44 13.65 20.32
N THR A 184 42.19 13.96 19.98
CA THR A 184 41.87 14.62 18.69
C THR A 184 42.00 16.14 18.72
N LYS A 185 42.41 16.72 17.58
CA LYS A 185 42.12 18.12 17.21
C LYS A 185 40.77 18.12 16.48
N LYS A 186 39.80 18.92 16.96
CA LYS A 186 38.49 19.11 16.31
C LYS A 186 38.66 19.74 14.91
N THR A 187 38.72 18.92 13.85
CA THR A 187 38.80 19.42 12.45
C THR A 187 37.55 19.10 11.62
N THR A 188 36.81 18.05 11.97
CA THR A 188 35.58 17.66 11.26
C THR A 188 34.35 18.27 11.93
N PRO A 189 33.50 18.99 11.18
CA PRO A 189 32.25 19.55 11.67
C PRO A 189 31.29 18.49 12.20
N ILE A 190 30.67 18.77 13.34
CA ILE A 190 29.61 17.95 13.95
C ILE A 190 28.28 18.71 13.95
N LEU A 191 27.29 18.15 13.27
CA LEU A 191 25.90 18.58 13.29
C LEU A 191 25.09 17.73 14.28
N GLY A 192 24.55 18.37 15.32
CA GLY A 192 23.63 17.73 16.25
C GLY A 192 22.18 17.96 15.88
N ILE A 193 21.43 16.89 15.71
CA ILE A 193 19.99 16.92 15.43
C ILE A 193 19.26 16.36 16.66
N THR A 194 18.47 17.21 17.31
CA THR A 194 17.66 16.85 18.47
C THR A 194 16.23 17.36 18.31
N GLY A 195 15.33 16.94 19.18
CA GLY A 195 13.92 17.27 19.04
C GLY A 195 12.98 16.30 19.75
N THR A 196 11.69 16.62 19.72
CA THR A 196 10.67 15.81 20.36
C THR A 196 10.49 14.45 19.67
N GLY A 197 10.07 13.45 20.45
CA GLY A 197 9.78 12.11 19.93
C GLY A 197 8.75 12.14 18.80
N GLY A 198 9.07 11.52 17.66
CA GLY A 198 8.16 11.47 16.51
C GLY A 198 8.06 12.75 15.68
N ALA A 199 8.89 13.78 15.94
CA ALA A 199 8.94 14.99 15.11
C ALA A 199 9.43 14.75 13.67
N GLY A 200 10.06 13.59 13.41
CA GLY A 200 10.61 13.22 12.11
C GLY A 200 12.09 13.59 11.95
N LYS A 201 12.86 13.45 13.04
CA LYS A 201 14.32 13.71 13.08
C LYS A 201 15.06 12.84 12.07
N SER A 202 14.99 11.51 12.18
CA SER A 202 15.67 10.58 11.27
C SER A 202 15.25 10.74 9.80
N SER A 203 13.98 11.06 9.51
CA SER A 203 13.55 11.40 8.15
C SER A 203 14.18 12.70 7.63
N LEU A 204 14.25 13.73 8.47
CA LEU A 204 14.90 15.00 8.11
C LEU A 204 16.43 14.81 7.97
N THR A 205 17.04 14.01 8.85
CA THR A 205 18.45 13.63 8.77
C THR A 205 18.77 12.97 7.43
N ASP A 206 17.96 12.01 6.98
CA ASP A 206 18.15 11.37 5.67
C ASP A 206 18.01 12.37 4.52
N GLU A 207 16.99 13.24 4.56
CA GLU A 207 16.80 14.24 3.51
C GLU A 207 17.98 15.24 3.46
N LEU A 208 18.51 15.69 4.61
CA LEU A 208 19.70 16.56 4.68
C LEU A 208 20.96 15.84 4.22
N LEU A 209 21.16 14.60 4.65
CA LEU A 209 22.26 13.72 4.22
C LEU A 209 22.25 13.56 2.70
N ARG A 210 21.07 13.30 2.12
CA ARG A 210 20.86 13.19 0.68
C ARG A 210 21.30 14.46 -0.05
N ARG A 211 20.82 15.65 0.37
CA ARG A 211 21.24 16.93 -0.26
C ARG A 211 22.75 17.11 -0.16
N PHE A 212 23.34 16.83 1.01
CA PHE A 212 24.78 16.94 1.22
C PHE A 212 25.59 16.07 0.26
N LEU A 213 25.20 14.81 0.10
CA LEU A 213 25.93 13.87 -0.74
C LEU A 213 25.77 14.15 -2.24
N PHE A 214 24.67 14.78 -2.66
CA PHE A 214 24.47 15.24 -4.04
C PHE A 214 25.22 16.54 -4.36
N ASP A 215 25.24 17.49 -3.43
CA ASP A 215 25.99 18.74 -3.58
C ASP A 215 27.51 18.46 -3.56
N PHE A 216 27.96 17.63 -2.61
CA PHE A 216 29.36 17.28 -2.44
C PHE A 216 29.66 15.84 -2.86
N ARG A 217 29.91 15.64 -4.16
CA ARG A 217 30.07 14.29 -4.77
C ARG A 217 31.20 13.43 -4.21
N GLN A 218 32.23 14.03 -3.60
CA GLN A 218 33.42 13.33 -3.09
C GLN A 218 33.46 13.26 -1.56
N LYS A 219 32.56 13.95 -0.86
CA LYS A 219 32.59 14.02 0.60
C LYS A 219 31.96 12.80 1.26
N ARG A 220 32.46 12.45 2.43
CA ARG A 220 32.02 11.31 3.26
C ARG A 220 31.37 11.78 4.55
N VAL A 221 30.31 11.09 4.97
CA VAL A 221 29.52 11.46 6.15
C VAL A 221 29.46 10.28 7.13
N ALA A 222 29.60 10.57 8.41
CA ALA A 222 29.29 9.63 9.49
C ALA A 222 27.98 10.03 10.18
N VAL A 223 27.12 9.06 10.46
CA VAL A 223 25.85 9.25 11.17
C VAL A 223 25.85 8.41 12.43
N LEU A 224 25.57 9.05 13.57
CA LEU A 224 25.44 8.39 14.86
C LEU A 224 24.04 8.66 15.41
N SER A 225 23.18 7.65 15.44
CA SER A 225 21.81 7.79 15.93
C SER A 225 21.65 7.12 17.29
N VAL A 226 20.88 7.73 18.18
CA VAL A 226 20.67 7.23 19.55
C VAL A 226 19.18 6.98 19.80
N ASP A 227 18.83 5.74 20.14
CA ASP A 227 17.46 5.32 20.44
C ASP A 227 17.30 4.88 21.91
N PRO A 228 16.11 5.04 22.52
CA PRO A 228 15.91 4.72 23.93
C PRO A 228 15.85 3.22 24.22
N THR A 229 16.52 2.79 25.28
CA THR A 229 16.44 1.41 25.81
C THR A 229 15.20 1.22 26.69
N LYS A 230 14.50 0.09 26.57
CA LYS A 230 13.40 -0.27 27.46
C LYS A 230 13.95 -0.71 28.81
N ARG A 231 13.79 0.13 29.85
CA ARG A 231 14.25 -0.15 31.22
C ARG A 231 13.78 -1.49 31.79
N LYS A 232 12.57 -1.96 31.42
CA LYS A 232 12.02 -3.22 31.94
C LYS A 232 12.73 -4.47 31.39
N THR A 233 13.15 -4.44 30.12
CA THR A 233 13.70 -5.62 29.44
C THR A 233 15.19 -5.50 29.16
N GLY A 234 15.78 -4.30 29.23
CA GLY A 234 17.16 -4.03 28.84
C GLY A 234 17.38 -3.96 27.32
N GLY A 235 16.38 -4.36 26.51
CA GLY A 235 16.45 -4.36 25.06
C GLY A 235 16.07 -3.02 24.43
N ALA A 236 16.48 -2.80 23.19
CA ALA A 236 16.23 -1.57 22.43
C ALA A 236 15.74 -1.90 21.01
N LEU A 237 14.90 -1.02 20.45
CA LEU A 237 14.58 -1.04 19.03
C LEU A 237 15.30 0.15 18.43
N LEU A 238 16.38 -0.13 17.70
CA LEU A 238 17.19 0.86 17.02
C LEU A 238 16.56 1.10 15.66
N GLY A 239 15.62 2.04 15.64
CA GLY A 239 14.65 2.26 14.58
C GLY A 239 14.98 3.46 13.69
N ASP A 240 16.03 4.22 13.96
CA ASP A 240 16.39 5.36 13.09
C ASP A 240 16.89 4.92 11.71
N ARG A 241 17.68 3.83 11.66
CA ARG A 241 18.28 3.31 10.42
C ARG A 241 17.26 2.92 9.35
N ILE A 242 16.06 2.47 9.74
CA ILE A 242 14.98 2.12 8.81
C ILE A 242 14.51 3.30 7.96
N ARG A 243 14.74 4.54 8.42
CA ARG A 243 14.33 5.78 7.74
C ARG A 243 15.39 6.35 6.80
N MET A 244 16.61 5.81 6.83
CA MET A 244 17.77 6.38 6.14
C MET A 244 17.93 5.77 4.74
N ASN A 245 17.15 6.24 3.76
CA ASN A 245 17.19 5.71 2.40
C ASN A 245 18.53 5.97 1.69
N SER A 246 19.23 7.04 2.06
CA SER A 246 20.54 7.37 1.49
C SER A 246 21.60 6.29 1.73
N LEU A 247 21.44 5.46 2.77
CA LEU A 247 22.34 4.33 3.07
C LEU A 247 22.23 3.18 2.07
N TYR A 248 21.15 3.15 1.30
CA TYR A 248 20.83 2.05 0.39
C TYR A 248 20.87 2.50 -1.08
N HIS A 249 21.03 3.80 -1.33
CA HIS A 249 21.16 4.33 -2.67
C HIS A 249 22.51 3.92 -3.29
N PRO A 250 22.55 3.27 -4.47
CA PRO A 250 23.77 2.74 -5.06
C PRO A 250 24.90 3.76 -5.21
N GLU A 251 24.57 5.01 -5.56
CA GLU A 251 25.55 6.09 -5.75
C GLU A 251 26.01 6.80 -4.45
N LEU A 252 25.30 6.59 -3.34
CA LEU A 252 25.53 7.33 -2.09
C LEU A 252 26.12 6.44 -0.99
N ARG A 253 25.69 5.17 -0.93
CA ARG A 253 25.92 4.25 0.20
C ARG A 253 27.38 4.09 0.62
N ASP A 254 28.32 4.08 -0.33
CA ASP A 254 29.75 3.86 -0.03
C ASP A 254 30.42 5.07 0.65
N ARG A 255 29.73 6.22 0.67
CA ARG A 255 30.22 7.45 1.29
C ARG A 255 29.61 7.71 2.67
N VAL A 256 28.77 6.81 3.16
CA VAL A 256 28.09 6.97 4.46
C VAL A 256 28.43 5.83 5.40
N TYR A 257 28.87 6.19 6.60
CA TYR A 257 28.96 5.27 7.73
C TYR A 257 27.83 5.58 8.70
N MET A 258 27.08 4.57 9.15
CA MET A 258 26.07 4.75 10.21
C MET A 258 26.21 3.73 11.32
N ARG A 259 26.13 4.21 12.57
CA ARG A 259 26.06 3.40 13.78
C ARG A 259 24.85 3.80 14.63
N SER A 260 24.13 2.81 15.14
CA SER A 260 22.97 3.01 16.00
C SER A 260 23.30 2.65 17.44
N LEU A 261 23.14 3.59 18.37
CA LEU A 261 23.42 3.41 19.81
C LEU A 261 22.12 3.32 20.61
N ALA A 262 22.17 2.60 21.71
CA ALA A 262 21.08 2.56 22.68
C ALA A 262 21.44 3.42 23.91
N THR A 263 20.46 4.05 24.56
CA THR A 263 20.73 4.86 25.76
C THR A 263 21.31 4.04 26.93
N ARG A 264 20.96 2.75 27.03
CA ARG A 264 21.30 1.80 28.11
C ARG A 264 20.86 2.25 29.52
N GLU A 265 21.18 1.47 30.55
CA GLU A 265 20.65 1.57 31.94
C GLU A 265 21.08 2.84 32.70
N ALA A 266 22.12 3.54 32.24
CA ALA A 266 22.60 4.75 32.88
C ALA A 266 21.95 6.00 32.23
N ALA A 267 20.78 6.39 32.74
CA ALA A 267 20.14 7.64 32.38
C ALA A 267 21.15 8.82 32.55
N HIS A 268 21.48 9.46 31.43
CA HIS A 268 22.25 10.70 31.26
C HIS A 268 23.80 10.59 31.27
N ARG A 269 24.48 10.13 32.33
CA ARG A 269 25.96 10.30 32.41
C ARG A 269 26.81 9.35 31.57
N ALA A 270 26.50 8.05 31.53
CA ALA A 270 27.35 7.09 30.81
C ALA A 270 27.11 7.11 29.30
N THR A 271 25.87 7.39 28.87
CA THR A 271 25.50 7.59 27.46
C THR A 271 26.20 8.83 26.88
N SER A 272 26.26 9.93 27.65
CA SER A 272 27.00 11.14 27.26
C SER A 272 28.49 10.86 27.08
N LEU A 273 29.11 10.04 27.95
CA LEU A 273 30.53 9.67 27.82
C LEU A 273 30.79 8.74 26.62
N ALA A 274 29.98 7.70 26.43
CA ALA A 274 30.10 6.80 25.28
C ALA A 274 29.88 7.55 23.96
N LEU A 275 28.90 8.46 23.92
CA LEU A 275 28.63 9.31 22.76
C LEU A 275 29.82 10.25 22.47
N THR A 276 30.33 10.92 23.51
CA THR A 276 31.52 11.80 23.39
C THR A 276 32.73 11.03 22.85
N ASN A 277 32.99 9.85 23.39
CA ASN A 277 34.11 9.02 22.96
C ASN A 277 33.91 8.50 21.53
N ALA A 278 32.69 8.09 21.17
CA ALA A 278 32.38 7.65 19.80
C ALA A 278 32.58 8.80 18.79
N LEU A 279 32.12 10.01 19.12
CA LEU A 279 32.35 11.20 18.29
C LEU A 279 33.85 11.51 18.13
N ALA A 280 34.63 11.42 19.20
CA ALA A 280 36.07 11.62 19.13
C ALA A 280 36.76 10.61 18.20
N HIS A 281 36.37 9.33 18.25
CA HIS A 281 36.87 8.30 17.32
C HIS A 281 36.43 8.52 15.87
N LEU A 282 35.23 9.07 15.65
CA LEU A 282 34.78 9.46 14.30
C LEU A 282 35.57 10.64 13.75
N GLN A 283 35.95 11.61 14.58
CA GLN A 283 36.75 12.77 14.18
C GLN A 283 38.21 12.42 13.83
N ASP A 284 38.76 11.32 14.38
CA ASP A 284 40.09 10.81 14.01
C ASP A 284 40.10 10.14 12.61
N ARG A 285 38.93 10.02 11.98
CA ARG A 285 38.77 9.44 10.64
C ARG A 285 38.53 10.52 9.59
N SER A 286 38.79 10.17 8.34
CA SER A 286 38.61 11.05 7.17
C SER A 286 37.13 11.21 6.76
N PHE A 287 36.27 11.63 7.69
CA PHE A 287 34.91 12.10 7.39
C PHE A 287 34.91 13.62 7.23
N ASP A 288 34.10 14.11 6.29
CA ASP A 288 33.92 15.54 6.06
C ASP A 288 32.82 16.14 6.94
N LEU A 289 31.85 15.33 7.37
CA LEU A 289 30.75 15.75 8.24
C LEU A 289 30.38 14.59 9.16
N ILE A 290 30.13 14.89 10.43
CA ILE A 290 29.53 13.95 11.38
C ILE A 290 28.15 14.48 11.75
N ILE A 291 27.13 13.65 11.65
CA ILE A 291 25.77 13.94 12.09
C ILE A 291 25.47 13.07 13.30
N VAL A 292 24.99 13.69 14.38
CA VAL A 292 24.52 12.97 15.56
C VAL A 292 23.04 13.24 15.79
N GLU A 293 22.24 12.18 15.84
CA GLU A 293 20.82 12.24 16.16
C GLU A 293 20.57 11.71 17.57
N THR A 294 19.90 12.50 18.41
CA THR A 294 19.56 12.08 19.78
C THR A 294 18.24 11.30 19.84
N ALA A 295 18.04 10.59 20.95
CA ALA A 295 16.71 10.09 21.30
C ALA A 295 15.71 11.26 21.43
N GLY A 296 14.42 10.98 21.37
CA GLY A 296 13.39 12.00 21.58
C GLY A 296 13.54 12.65 22.96
N ILE A 297 13.80 13.97 22.97
CA ILE A 297 14.04 14.73 24.19
C ILE A 297 12.77 15.35 24.77
N GLY A 298 12.80 15.60 26.08
CA GLY A 298 11.82 16.44 26.77
C GLY A 298 12.05 17.94 26.51
N GLN A 299 11.29 18.78 27.22
CA GLN A 299 11.39 20.24 27.05
C GLN A 299 12.68 20.84 27.64
N SER A 300 13.32 20.16 28.61
CA SER A 300 14.45 20.67 29.40
C SER A 300 15.78 19.95 29.14
N ASP A 301 15.95 19.34 27.96
CA ASP A 301 17.14 18.56 27.61
C ASP A 301 17.96 19.33 26.57
N SER A 302 19.19 19.74 26.91
CA SER A 302 20.07 20.52 26.03
C SER A 302 21.48 19.94 25.90
N GLU A 303 21.75 18.75 26.45
CA GLU A 303 23.10 18.18 26.56
C GLU A 303 23.83 18.03 25.21
N ILE A 304 23.09 17.92 24.10
CA ILE A 304 23.69 17.77 22.77
C ILE A 304 24.48 19.01 22.34
N THR A 305 24.13 20.21 22.82
CA THR A 305 24.76 21.46 22.38
C THR A 305 26.22 21.57 22.79
N ASP A 306 26.61 20.87 23.85
CA ASP A 306 28.00 20.85 24.33
C ASP A 306 28.88 19.88 23.52
N LEU A 307 28.27 18.98 22.74
CA LEU A 307 28.94 17.92 22.00
C LEU A 307 29.13 18.23 20.51
N VAL A 308 28.46 19.26 19.98
CA VAL A 308 28.36 19.53 18.53
C VAL A 308 28.75 20.96 18.19
N ASP A 309 29.12 21.21 16.93
CA ASP A 309 29.47 22.55 16.47
C ASP A 309 28.24 23.36 16.04
N VAL A 310 27.24 22.67 15.48
CA VAL A 310 25.94 23.23 15.08
C VAL A 310 24.81 22.38 15.63
N SER A 311 23.83 23.00 16.27
CA SER A 311 22.65 22.32 16.82
C SER A 311 21.36 22.66 16.05
N LEU A 312 20.61 21.62 15.68
CA LEU A 312 19.34 21.67 14.96
C LEU A 312 18.22 21.11 15.86
N TYR A 313 17.27 21.96 16.25
CA TYR A 313 16.11 21.54 17.03
C TYR A 313 14.90 21.29 16.12
N VAL A 314 14.38 20.06 16.13
CA VAL A 314 13.24 19.62 15.31
C VAL A 314 11.99 19.45 16.16
N MET A 315 10.91 20.12 15.77
CA MET A 315 9.60 20.06 16.42
C MET A 315 8.47 19.92 15.39
N THR A 316 7.24 19.74 15.87
CA THR A 316 6.03 19.75 15.03
C THR A 316 5.21 21.02 15.29
N PRO A 317 4.22 21.36 14.44
CA PRO A 317 3.28 22.45 14.70
C PRO A 317 2.43 22.25 15.97
N GLU A 318 2.37 21.03 16.51
CA GLU A 318 1.51 20.65 17.63
C GLU A 318 2.28 20.70 18.96
N PHE A 319 2.56 21.90 19.47
CA PHE A 319 3.25 22.11 20.76
C PHE A 319 2.32 22.62 21.89
N GLY A 320 1.01 22.70 21.62
CA GLY A 320 0.03 23.25 22.56
C GLY A 320 -0.05 24.77 22.47
N ALA A 321 -0.17 25.44 23.62
CA ALA A 321 -0.23 26.91 23.68
C ALA A 321 1.14 27.54 23.42
N ALA A 322 1.18 28.76 22.87
CA ALA A 322 2.43 29.50 22.63
C ALA A 322 3.29 29.68 23.89
N SER A 323 2.69 29.75 25.08
CA SER A 323 3.40 29.82 26.36
C SER A 323 4.20 28.55 26.71
N GLN A 324 3.97 27.42 26.02
CA GLN A 324 4.80 26.23 26.18
C GLN A 324 6.18 26.39 25.54
N LEU A 325 6.31 27.27 24.54
CA LEU A 325 7.59 27.53 23.88
C LEU A 325 8.61 28.15 24.84
N GLU A 326 8.15 28.90 25.84
CA GLU A 326 9.00 29.49 26.89
C GLU A 326 9.63 28.45 27.82
N LYS A 327 9.19 27.19 27.76
CA LYS A 327 9.71 26.09 28.58
C LYS A 327 10.67 25.17 27.82
N ILE A 328 10.87 25.42 26.52
CA ILE A 328 11.71 24.59 25.66
C ILE A 328 13.10 25.19 25.63
N ASP A 329 14.01 24.65 26.45
CA ASP A 329 15.38 25.15 26.58
C ASP A 329 16.12 25.17 25.24
N MET A 330 15.88 24.15 24.39
CA MET A 330 16.48 24.08 23.06
C MET A 330 16.14 25.27 22.14
N LEU A 331 15.06 26.02 22.36
CA LEU A 331 14.79 27.22 21.56
C LEU A 331 15.76 28.37 21.85
N ASP A 332 16.39 28.37 23.03
CA ASP A 332 17.39 29.36 23.41
C ASP A 332 18.80 28.95 22.96
N PHE A 333 19.08 27.63 22.91
CA PHE A 333 20.41 27.12 22.57
C PHE A 333 20.58 26.69 21.09
N ALA A 334 19.50 26.37 20.37
CA ALA A 334 19.59 25.89 19.00
C ALA A 334 20.12 26.95 18.03
N ASP A 335 21.03 26.54 17.15
CA ASP A 335 21.49 27.39 16.05
C ASP A 335 20.42 27.55 14.98
N VAL A 336 19.72 26.46 14.69
CA VAL A 336 18.64 26.39 13.71
C VAL A 336 17.47 25.62 14.31
N VAL A 337 16.26 26.12 14.10
CA VAL A 337 15.02 25.48 14.53
C VAL A 337 14.21 25.05 13.31
N VAL A 338 13.62 23.86 13.37
CA VAL A 338 12.82 23.28 12.31
C VAL A 338 11.46 22.88 12.83
N ILE A 339 10.42 23.39 12.20
CA ILE A 339 9.05 22.93 12.35
C ILE A 339 8.77 21.95 11.22
N ASN A 340 9.01 20.68 11.49
CA ASN A 340 8.76 19.61 10.53
C ASN A 340 7.28 19.21 10.52
N LYS A 341 6.82 18.49 9.50
CA LYS A 341 5.40 18.17 9.28
C LYS A 341 4.56 19.44 9.10
N SER A 342 5.08 20.40 8.35
CA SER A 342 4.44 21.69 8.09
C SER A 342 3.20 21.60 7.19
N ASP A 343 2.92 20.42 6.64
CA ASP A 343 1.66 20.05 5.98
C ASP A 343 0.47 19.99 6.95
N LYS A 344 0.73 19.90 8.26
CA LYS A 344 -0.31 19.91 9.30
C LYS A 344 -0.95 21.29 9.48
N ARG A 345 -2.20 21.28 9.93
CA ARG A 345 -2.97 22.50 10.25
C ARG A 345 -2.26 23.33 11.33
N GLY A 346 -2.24 24.65 11.14
CA GLY A 346 -1.66 25.60 12.10
C GLY A 346 -0.14 25.78 11.96
N SER A 347 0.49 25.18 10.94
CA SER A 347 1.94 25.30 10.70
C SER A 347 2.42 26.75 10.51
N LEU A 348 1.63 27.61 9.86
CA LEU A 348 1.97 29.02 9.68
C LEU A 348 1.95 29.80 11.00
N ASP A 349 0.96 29.56 11.86
CA ASP A 349 0.90 30.17 13.19
C ASP A 349 2.02 29.64 14.09
N ALA A 350 2.26 28.32 14.04
CA ALA A 350 3.39 27.68 14.71
C ALA A 350 4.73 28.32 14.31
N LEU A 351 4.96 28.53 13.00
CA LEU A 351 6.16 29.19 12.48
C LEU A 351 6.32 30.60 13.03
N ARG A 352 5.24 31.39 13.04
CA ARG A 352 5.27 32.75 13.59
C ARG A 352 5.60 32.75 15.07
N ASP A 353 4.96 31.87 15.84
CA ASP A 353 5.08 31.87 17.30
C ASP A 353 6.46 31.38 17.74
N VAL A 354 7.01 30.37 17.06
CA VAL A 354 8.40 29.90 17.28
C VAL A 354 9.42 30.96 16.85
N LYS A 355 9.24 31.63 15.69
CA LYS A 355 10.11 32.76 15.28
C LYS A 355 10.15 33.86 16.34
N LYS A 356 9.00 34.23 16.90
CA LYS A 356 8.92 35.21 17.99
C LYS A 356 9.63 34.74 19.25
N GLN A 357 9.50 33.46 19.60
CA GLN A 357 10.17 32.93 20.78
C GLN A 357 11.69 32.90 20.61
N VAL A 358 12.19 32.42 19.45
CA VAL A 358 13.63 32.42 19.14
C VAL A 358 14.20 33.84 19.12
N GLN A 359 13.47 34.82 18.57
CA GLN A 359 13.87 36.23 18.59
C GLN A 359 14.02 36.75 20.03
N ARG A 360 13.07 36.41 20.92
CA ARG A 360 13.10 36.81 22.33
C ARG A 360 14.26 36.16 23.07
N GLY A 361 14.46 34.85 22.90
CA GLY A 361 15.56 34.10 23.50
C GLY A 361 16.92 34.70 23.13
N ARG A 362 17.10 35.05 21.84
CA ARG A 362 18.31 35.69 21.32
C ARG A 362 18.42 37.20 21.60
N LYS A 363 17.37 37.81 22.18
CA LYS A 363 17.25 39.26 22.39
C LYS A 363 17.42 40.10 21.10
N ALA A 364 17.12 39.50 19.94
CA ALA A 364 17.31 40.07 18.61
C ALA A 364 16.12 40.95 18.17
N PHE A 365 15.66 41.85 19.04
CA PHE A 365 14.43 42.64 18.82
C PHE A 365 14.52 43.65 17.67
N SER A 366 15.73 44.03 17.26
CA SER A 366 15.98 44.91 16.12
C SER A 366 15.99 44.19 14.77
N GLU A 367 16.02 42.86 14.76
CA GLU A 367 16.00 42.05 13.54
C GLU A 367 14.58 41.70 13.10
N SER A 368 14.41 41.38 11.82
CA SER A 368 13.12 40.90 11.30
C SER A 368 12.83 39.49 11.78
N LEU A 369 11.55 39.15 12.01
CA LEU A 369 11.16 37.75 12.24
C LEU A 369 11.54 36.82 11.07
N GLU A 370 11.65 37.36 9.85
CA GLU A 370 12.06 36.59 8.68
C GLU A 370 13.54 36.22 8.68
N SER A 371 14.41 36.91 9.42
CA SER A 371 15.83 36.55 9.55
C SER A 371 16.10 35.50 10.62
N MET A 372 15.12 35.20 11.48
CA MET A 372 15.27 34.15 12.50
C MET A 372 15.48 32.80 11.82
N PRO A 373 16.44 31.96 12.27
CA PRO A 373 16.78 30.70 11.64
C PRO A 373 15.77 29.60 11.99
N VAL A 374 14.51 29.85 11.68
CA VAL A 374 13.37 28.96 11.91
C VAL A 374 12.77 28.60 10.57
N PHE A 375 12.80 27.31 10.25
CA PHE A 375 12.39 26.77 8.96
C PHE A 375 11.16 25.87 9.11
N SER A 376 10.27 25.91 8.13
CA SER A 376 9.17 24.96 7.98
C SER A 376 9.56 23.92 6.95
N THR A 377 9.51 22.65 7.34
CA THR A 377 9.84 21.52 6.46
C THR A 377 8.74 20.47 6.46
N THR A 378 8.70 19.67 5.40
CA THR A 378 7.92 18.43 5.33
C THR A 378 8.83 17.33 4.80
N ALA A 379 9.58 16.67 5.70
CA ALA A 379 10.56 15.65 5.32
C ALA A 379 9.93 14.39 4.64
N SER A 380 8.62 14.19 4.75
CA SER A 380 7.90 13.14 4.01
C SER A 380 7.66 13.51 2.54
N LEU A 381 7.68 14.80 2.21
CA LEU A 381 7.51 15.28 0.85
C LEU A 381 8.86 15.20 0.14
N PHE A 382 8.94 14.28 -0.83
CA PHE A 382 10.11 14.23 -1.71
C PHE A 382 10.35 15.61 -2.31
N ASN A 383 11.60 16.07 -2.26
CA ASN A 383 12.00 17.32 -2.88
C ASN A 383 11.30 18.57 -2.31
N ASP A 384 10.99 18.54 -1.00
CA ASP A 384 10.41 19.66 -0.26
C ASP A 384 11.26 20.95 -0.37
N PRO A 385 10.69 22.05 -0.89
CA PRO A 385 11.36 23.36 -0.90
C PRO A 385 11.72 23.86 0.51
N GLY A 386 10.93 23.54 1.53
CA GLY A 386 11.25 23.92 2.91
C GLY A 386 12.59 23.36 3.37
N THR A 387 12.79 22.07 3.10
CA THR A 387 14.03 21.34 3.41
C THR A 387 15.22 21.82 2.58
N ASP A 388 15.01 22.23 1.33
CA ASP A 388 16.08 22.82 0.50
C ASP A 388 16.61 24.14 1.06
N HIS A 389 15.71 25.02 1.50
CA HIS A 389 16.07 26.30 2.13
C HIS A 389 16.78 26.08 3.46
N LEU A 390 16.30 25.12 4.27
CA LEU A 390 16.98 24.70 5.48
C LEU A 390 18.40 24.21 5.19
N TYR A 391 18.56 23.34 4.19
CA TYR A 391 19.86 22.78 3.82
C TYR A 391 20.84 23.88 3.39
N ALA A 392 20.44 24.79 2.50
CA ALA A 392 21.29 25.89 2.04
C ALA A 392 21.78 26.75 3.22
N HIS A 393 20.89 27.12 4.13
CA HIS A 393 21.25 27.87 5.34
C HIS A 393 22.17 27.07 6.27
N LEU A 394 21.90 25.78 6.47
CA LEU A 394 22.69 24.92 7.35
C LEU A 394 24.13 24.77 6.86
N ILE A 395 24.35 24.67 5.55
CA ILE A 395 25.70 24.64 4.96
C ILE A 395 26.44 25.94 5.24
N GLU A 396 25.80 27.10 5.11
CA GLU A 396 26.41 28.39 5.44
C GLU A 396 26.78 28.49 6.93
N VAL A 397 25.89 28.04 7.82
CA VAL A 397 26.13 28.04 9.27
C VAL A 397 27.29 27.10 9.64
N LEU A 398 27.30 25.88 9.11
CA LEU A 398 28.40 24.92 9.29
C LEU A 398 29.72 25.52 8.79
N LYS A 399 29.73 26.05 7.57
CA LYS A 399 30.90 26.69 6.95
C LYS A 399 31.48 27.80 7.85
N ASN A 400 30.63 28.71 8.32
CA ASN A 400 31.04 29.87 9.10
C ASN A 400 31.53 29.49 10.51
N LYS A 401 30.84 28.57 11.19
CA LYS A 401 31.21 28.15 12.55
C LYS A 401 32.45 27.27 12.59
N THR A 402 32.65 26.42 11.59
CA THR A 402 33.73 25.43 11.58
C THR A 402 34.88 25.78 10.63
N GLN A 403 34.82 26.96 10.00
CA GLN A 403 35.84 27.50 9.08
C GLN A 403 36.19 26.56 7.92
N GLN A 404 35.21 25.83 7.41
CA GLN A 404 35.41 24.91 6.29
C GLN A 404 35.44 25.68 4.96
N ASP A 405 36.25 25.22 4.00
CA ASP A 405 36.25 25.77 2.63
C ASP A 405 35.26 25.02 1.72
N TRP A 406 34.01 24.90 2.17
CA TRP A 406 32.96 24.26 1.37
C TRP A 406 32.41 25.23 0.32
N LEU A 407 32.38 24.78 -0.94
CA LEU A 407 31.78 25.49 -2.07
C LEU A 407 30.54 24.70 -2.52
N SER A 408 29.38 25.11 -2.02
CA SER A 408 28.09 24.54 -2.41
C SER A 408 27.68 25.05 -3.79
N THR A 409 27.17 24.14 -4.63
CA THR A 409 26.51 24.48 -5.91
C THR A 409 24.99 24.36 -5.82
N PHE A 410 24.48 24.03 -4.63
CA PHE A 410 23.07 23.76 -4.41
C PHE A 410 22.24 25.05 -4.54
N GLN A 411 21.23 25.01 -5.40
CA GLN A 411 20.27 26.10 -5.55
C GLN A 411 18.93 25.68 -4.95
N PRO A 412 18.47 26.34 -3.86
CA PRO A 412 17.20 25.99 -3.26
C PRO A 412 16.05 26.37 -4.21
N ARG A 413 15.08 25.47 -4.34
CA ARG A 413 13.89 25.72 -5.18
C ARG A 413 13.07 26.91 -4.67
N ALA A 414 12.35 27.55 -5.59
CA ALA A 414 11.38 28.56 -5.21
C ALA A 414 10.31 27.95 -4.27
N LYS A 415 9.93 28.70 -3.24
CA LYS A 415 8.74 28.41 -2.44
C LYS A 415 7.51 28.73 -3.30
N GLU A 416 7.17 27.88 -4.27
CA GLU A 416 5.93 28.07 -5.04
C GLU A 416 4.69 27.88 -4.15
N GLY A 417 3.61 28.61 -4.47
CA GLY A 417 2.40 28.72 -3.67
C GLY A 417 1.67 27.41 -3.42
N ALA A 418 0.91 27.38 -2.32
CA ALA A 418 0.12 26.26 -1.77
C ALA A 418 0.82 24.89 -1.84
N GLN A 419 1.46 24.48 -0.73
CA GLN A 419 1.96 23.12 -0.53
C GLN A 419 0.95 22.08 -1.06
N PHE A 420 1.43 21.15 -1.89
CA PHE A 420 0.63 20.02 -2.38
C PHE A 420 -0.03 19.30 -1.19
N GLN A 421 -1.33 19.47 -1.02
CA GLN A 421 -2.15 18.72 -0.06
C GLN A 421 -2.98 17.70 -0.84
N MET A 422 -2.78 16.41 -0.56
CA MET A 422 -3.56 15.36 -1.22
C MET A 422 -5.06 15.51 -0.93
N ILE A 423 -5.40 15.66 0.35
CA ILE A 423 -6.77 15.96 0.79
C ILE A 423 -6.79 17.37 1.36
N PRO A 424 -7.64 18.26 0.83
CA PRO A 424 -7.81 19.61 1.37
C PRO A 424 -8.19 19.59 2.86
N SER A 425 -7.66 20.54 3.63
CA SER A 425 -7.84 20.56 5.09
C SER A 425 -9.29 20.68 5.58
N ASP A 426 -10.18 21.25 4.76
CA ASP A 426 -11.62 21.36 4.99
C ASP A 426 -12.37 20.05 4.71
N ARG A 427 -11.76 19.13 3.95
CA ARG A 427 -12.30 17.79 3.68
C ARG A 427 -11.87 16.73 4.68
N ASN A 428 -10.99 17.02 5.65
CA ASN A 428 -10.41 16.04 6.59
C ASN A 428 -11.39 15.09 7.31
N ARG A 429 -12.68 15.42 7.42
CA ARG A 429 -13.72 14.59 8.07
C ARG A 429 -14.61 13.82 7.09
N TYR A 430 -14.23 13.68 5.83
CA TYR A 430 -15.03 13.04 4.77
C TYR A 430 -15.58 11.65 5.16
N LEU A 431 -14.79 10.79 5.81
CA LEU A 431 -15.27 9.48 6.29
C LEU A 431 -16.40 9.59 7.33
N GLY A 432 -16.31 10.59 8.21
CA GLY A 432 -17.36 10.88 9.19
C GLY A 432 -18.65 11.34 8.53
N GLU A 433 -18.55 12.24 7.55
CA GLU A 433 -19.70 12.71 6.75
C GLU A 433 -20.39 11.55 5.99
N ILE A 434 -19.60 10.62 5.44
CA ILE A 434 -20.12 9.44 4.75
C ILE A 434 -20.84 8.51 5.73
N ALA A 435 -20.26 8.27 6.91
CA ALA A 435 -20.88 7.46 7.95
C ALA A 435 -22.22 8.06 8.40
N GLU A 436 -22.26 9.37 8.67
CA GLU A 436 -23.48 10.13 9.01
C GLU A 436 -24.51 10.05 7.88
N CYS A 437 -24.09 10.19 6.61
CA CYS A 437 -24.95 10.05 5.44
C CYS A 437 -25.62 8.68 5.36
N VAL A 438 -24.86 7.60 5.57
CA VAL A 438 -25.39 6.22 5.53
C VAL A 438 -26.31 5.94 6.72
N GLN A 439 -25.98 6.42 7.91
CA GLN A 439 -26.84 6.30 9.10
C GLN A 439 -28.15 7.07 8.90
N SER A 440 -28.07 8.30 8.41
CA SER A 440 -29.23 9.15 8.11
C SER A 440 -30.12 8.51 7.05
N TYR A 441 -29.55 7.88 6.02
CA TYR A 441 -30.31 7.13 5.02
C TYR A 441 -31.12 5.99 5.65
N LYS A 442 -30.49 5.18 6.52
CA LYS A 442 -31.17 4.07 7.19
C LYS A 442 -32.26 4.56 8.14
N ALA A 443 -32.01 5.64 8.89
CA ALA A 443 -33.00 6.25 9.76
C ALA A 443 -34.20 6.77 8.97
N TRP A 444 -33.94 7.48 7.86
CA TRP A 444 -34.98 7.94 6.93
C TRP A 444 -35.78 6.77 6.34
N ALA A 445 -35.11 5.70 5.87
CA ALA A 445 -35.80 4.54 5.30
C ALA A 445 -36.73 3.85 6.32
N ARG A 446 -36.32 3.76 7.60
CA ARG A 446 -37.18 3.24 8.68
C ARG A 446 -38.34 4.18 8.98
N ALA A 447 -38.13 5.49 9.00
CA ALA A 447 -39.20 6.45 9.21
C ALA A 447 -40.26 6.36 8.10
N GLN A 448 -39.83 6.27 6.83
CA GLN A 448 -40.71 6.07 5.68
C GLN A 448 -41.47 4.74 5.76
N ALA A 449 -40.80 3.65 6.13
CA ALA A 449 -41.45 2.35 6.35
C ALA A 449 -42.52 2.41 7.46
N ASN A 450 -42.24 3.08 8.58
CA ASN A 450 -43.20 3.24 9.68
C ASN A 450 -44.45 4.03 9.25
N GLU A 451 -44.29 5.12 8.49
CA GLU A 451 -45.43 5.88 7.95
C GLU A 451 -46.26 5.01 6.98
N ALA A 452 -45.60 4.18 6.17
CA ALA A 452 -46.26 3.25 5.26
C ALA A 452 -47.02 2.13 6.00
N ASP A 453 -46.49 1.60 7.10
CA ASP A 453 -47.18 0.62 7.94
C ASP A 453 -48.42 1.22 8.61
N ILE A 454 -48.33 2.45 9.12
CA ILE A 454 -49.49 3.14 9.69
C ILE A 454 -50.55 3.37 8.60
N ALA A 455 -50.14 3.82 7.41
CA ALA A 455 -51.05 3.98 6.28
C ALA A 455 -51.71 2.65 5.88
N TYR A 456 -50.95 1.55 5.87
CA TYR A 456 -51.48 0.21 5.58
C TYR A 456 -52.47 -0.27 6.65
N GLY A 457 -52.19 -0.05 7.93
CA GLY A 457 -53.13 -0.35 9.01
C GLY A 457 -54.44 0.44 8.93
N LEU A 458 -54.36 1.71 8.55
CA LEU A 458 -55.54 2.55 8.27
C LEU A 458 -56.29 2.08 7.03
N TRP A 459 -55.59 1.62 5.99
CA TRP A 459 -56.19 1.03 4.80
C TRP A 459 -56.97 -0.24 5.15
N ILE A 460 -56.38 -1.15 5.93
CA ILE A 460 -57.09 -2.35 6.43
C ILE A 460 -58.33 -1.93 7.22
N SER A 461 -58.19 -0.98 8.14
CA SER A 461 -59.30 -0.52 8.98
C SER A 461 -60.45 0.08 8.14
N LEU A 462 -60.12 0.91 7.14
CA LEU A 462 -61.10 1.45 6.20
C LEU A 462 -61.79 0.34 5.39
N HIS A 463 -61.04 -0.68 4.97
CA HIS A 463 -61.59 -1.83 4.26
C HIS A 463 -62.60 -2.60 5.10
N GLU A 464 -62.24 -2.91 6.36
CA GLU A 464 -63.13 -3.60 7.32
C GLU A 464 -64.35 -2.76 7.70
N CYS A 465 -64.23 -1.42 7.72
CA CYS A 465 -65.35 -0.49 7.90
C CYS A 465 -66.25 -0.36 6.66
N GLY A 466 -65.98 -1.09 5.56
CA GLY A 466 -66.81 -1.11 4.36
C GLY A 466 -66.65 0.11 3.45
N ASP A 467 -65.48 0.79 3.47
CA ASP A 467 -65.23 1.93 2.61
C ASP A 467 -65.12 1.53 1.12
N THR A 468 -66.16 1.83 0.34
CA THR A 468 -66.25 1.50 -1.09
C THR A 468 -65.38 2.39 -1.98
N ALA A 469 -64.81 3.48 -1.45
CA ALA A 469 -64.00 4.42 -2.22
C ALA A 469 -62.49 4.29 -1.96
N LEU A 470 -62.06 3.26 -1.22
CA LEU A 470 -60.70 3.07 -0.73
C LEU A 470 -59.68 2.77 -1.84
N PRO A 471 -58.74 3.68 -2.15
CA PRO A 471 -57.76 3.45 -3.19
C PRO A 471 -56.46 2.88 -2.57
N PRO A 472 -55.96 1.70 -2.99
CA PRO A 472 -54.78 1.08 -2.37
C PRO A 472 -53.51 1.85 -2.70
N GLY A 473 -52.85 2.36 -1.67
CA GLY A 473 -51.59 3.11 -1.78
C GLY A 473 -51.73 4.42 -2.55
N GLN A 474 -52.93 4.98 -2.64
CA GLN A 474 -53.24 6.16 -3.45
C GLN A 474 -53.96 7.22 -2.61
N LEU A 475 -53.85 8.47 -3.02
CA LEU A 475 -54.52 9.58 -2.35
C LEU A 475 -56.01 9.61 -2.72
N TYR A 476 -56.86 9.93 -1.76
CA TYR A 476 -58.27 10.20 -2.00
C TYR A 476 -58.47 11.50 -2.78
N PRO A 477 -59.47 11.57 -3.67
CA PRO A 477 -60.00 12.85 -4.15
C PRO A 477 -60.52 13.69 -2.96
N VAL A 478 -60.37 15.02 -3.05
CA VAL A 478 -60.70 15.94 -1.95
C VAL A 478 -62.14 15.78 -1.47
N ASP A 479 -63.09 15.57 -2.38
CA ASP A 479 -64.52 15.41 -2.03
C ASP A 479 -64.78 14.17 -1.14
N HIS A 480 -64.01 13.10 -1.34
CA HIS A 480 -64.14 11.86 -0.56
C HIS A 480 -63.58 11.99 0.87
N LEU A 481 -62.76 13.01 1.13
CA LEU A 481 -62.27 13.32 2.47
C LEU A 481 -63.31 14.08 3.32
N LEU A 482 -64.31 14.67 2.67
CA LEU A 482 -65.31 15.53 3.29
C LEU A 482 -66.72 14.93 3.25
N ARG A 483 -67.01 14.00 2.34
CA ARG A 483 -68.34 13.42 2.09
C ARG A 483 -68.28 11.92 1.79
N GLY A 484 -69.40 11.21 1.97
CA GLY A 484 -69.57 9.82 1.51
C GLY A 484 -69.07 8.73 2.47
N GLY A 485 -69.50 8.75 3.73
CA GLY A 485 -69.21 7.77 4.78
C GLY A 485 -69.71 8.29 6.14
N ASP A 486 -69.65 7.47 7.20
CA ASP A 486 -69.89 7.96 8.56
C ASP A 486 -68.69 8.79 9.09
N SER A 487 -68.84 9.40 10.27
CA SER A 487 -67.78 10.22 10.87
C SER A 487 -66.47 9.47 11.12
N THR A 488 -66.55 8.17 11.36
CA THR A 488 -65.38 7.31 11.62
C THR A 488 -64.62 7.08 10.33
N ILE A 489 -65.31 6.72 9.24
CA ILE A 489 -64.73 6.54 7.90
C ILE A 489 -64.08 7.84 7.44
N LEU A 490 -64.75 8.99 7.56
CA LEU A 490 -64.18 10.28 7.16
C LEU A 490 -62.90 10.63 7.94
N LEU A 491 -62.87 10.40 9.26
CA LEU A 491 -61.68 10.59 10.07
C LEU A 491 -60.54 9.65 9.63
N LEU A 492 -60.83 8.37 9.41
CA LEU A 492 -59.85 7.39 8.97
C LEU A 492 -59.30 7.73 7.58
N ARG A 493 -60.14 8.19 6.63
CA ARG A 493 -59.70 8.66 5.31
C ARG A 493 -58.75 9.85 5.42
N GLN A 494 -59.07 10.84 6.25
CA GLN A 494 -58.22 12.01 6.48
C GLN A 494 -56.87 11.62 7.10
N ARG A 495 -56.87 10.68 8.07
CA ARG A 495 -55.63 10.15 8.66
C ARG A 495 -54.81 9.36 7.65
N TYR A 496 -55.46 8.51 6.86
CA TYR A 496 -54.83 7.72 5.80
C TYR A 496 -54.15 8.64 4.77
N GLN A 497 -54.89 9.63 4.26
CA GLN A 497 -54.40 10.65 3.35
C GLN A 497 -53.17 11.37 3.92
N SER A 498 -53.27 11.82 5.17
CA SER A 498 -52.18 12.52 5.85
C SER A 498 -50.93 11.66 5.99
N ARG A 499 -51.07 10.35 6.21
CA ARG A 499 -49.93 9.42 6.30
C ARG A 499 -49.29 9.18 4.95
N LEU A 500 -50.07 8.99 3.89
CA LEU A 500 -49.51 8.90 2.53
C LEU A 500 -48.83 10.19 2.08
N GLN A 501 -49.36 11.36 2.45
CA GLN A 501 -48.75 12.65 2.15
C GLN A 501 -47.45 12.91 2.93
N ALA A 502 -47.23 12.22 4.05
CA ALA A 502 -45.99 12.29 4.82
C ALA A 502 -44.86 11.43 4.19
N LEU A 503 -45.21 10.52 3.28
CA LEU A 503 -44.22 9.73 2.54
C LEU A 503 -43.52 10.59 1.48
N ASP A 504 -42.25 10.28 1.25
CA ASP A 504 -41.52 10.78 0.10
C ASP A 504 -42.22 10.31 -1.20
N PRO A 505 -42.39 11.18 -2.23
CA PRO A 505 -43.07 10.81 -3.47
C PRO A 505 -42.50 9.56 -4.14
N HIS A 506 -41.18 9.34 -4.04
CA HIS A 506 -40.55 8.13 -4.57
C HIS A 506 -40.96 6.89 -3.77
N CYS A 507 -41.07 6.98 -2.44
CA CYS A 507 -41.53 5.89 -1.59
C CYS A 507 -42.99 5.50 -1.90
N LEU A 508 -43.85 6.49 -2.14
CA LEU A 508 -45.23 6.24 -2.57
C LEU A 508 -45.28 5.52 -3.93
N GLN A 509 -44.46 5.94 -4.89
CA GLN A 509 -44.33 5.27 -6.18
C GLN A 509 -43.86 3.81 -6.05
N LEU A 510 -42.90 3.53 -5.16
CA LEU A 510 -42.43 2.17 -4.90
C LEU A 510 -43.56 1.26 -4.38
N ILE A 511 -44.39 1.75 -3.46
CA ILE A 511 -45.56 1.02 -2.96
C ILE A 511 -46.56 0.76 -4.11
N GLN A 512 -46.92 1.79 -4.87
CA GLN A 512 -47.88 1.70 -5.96
C GLN A 512 -47.44 0.76 -7.09
N SER A 513 -46.13 0.72 -7.37
CA SER A 513 -45.57 -0.09 -8.46
C SER A 513 -45.29 -1.54 -8.08
N TRP A 514 -45.37 -1.91 -6.80
CA TRP A 514 -44.96 -3.23 -6.30
C TRP A 514 -45.67 -4.39 -7.00
N THR A 515 -46.99 -4.32 -7.18
CA THR A 515 -47.76 -5.36 -7.89
C THR A 515 -47.28 -5.57 -9.33
N LYS A 516 -46.89 -4.50 -10.02
CA LYS A 516 -46.33 -4.59 -11.38
C LYS A 516 -44.95 -5.25 -11.36
N VAL A 517 -44.13 -4.95 -10.36
CA VAL A 517 -42.81 -5.60 -10.17
C VAL A 517 -43.00 -7.10 -9.92
N GLN A 518 -43.95 -7.50 -9.08
CA GLN A 518 -44.26 -8.91 -8.83
C GLN A 518 -44.64 -9.63 -10.12
N GLN A 519 -45.58 -9.07 -10.89
CA GLN A 519 -45.98 -9.63 -12.19
C GLN A 519 -44.81 -9.76 -13.17
N GLN A 520 -43.88 -8.81 -13.18
CA GLN A 520 -42.69 -8.87 -14.04
C GLN A 520 -41.79 -10.06 -13.70
N TYR A 521 -41.55 -10.33 -12.41
CA TYR A 521 -40.67 -11.43 -11.99
C TYR A 521 -41.40 -12.79 -11.95
N GLU A 522 -42.73 -12.82 -11.89
CA GLU A 522 -43.56 -14.02 -12.03
C GLU A 522 -43.76 -14.45 -13.49
N ALA A 523 -43.60 -13.52 -14.44
CA ALA A 523 -43.65 -13.82 -15.86
C ALA A 523 -42.53 -14.79 -16.28
N ALA A 524 -42.75 -15.54 -17.37
CA ALA A 524 -41.76 -16.51 -17.88
C ALA A 524 -40.42 -15.85 -18.23
N GLU A 525 -40.45 -14.62 -18.73
CA GLU A 525 -39.27 -13.86 -19.15
C GLU A 525 -39.36 -12.39 -18.68
N SER A 526 -38.20 -11.80 -18.37
CA SER A 526 -38.02 -10.36 -18.19
C SER A 526 -37.40 -9.74 -19.44
N VAL A 527 -37.85 -8.54 -19.79
CA VAL A 527 -37.32 -7.73 -20.89
C VAL A 527 -36.78 -6.43 -20.32
N TYR A 528 -35.49 -6.15 -20.58
CA TYR A 528 -34.84 -4.91 -20.15
C TYR A 528 -33.91 -4.39 -21.24
N VAL A 529 -33.66 -3.08 -21.25
CA VAL A 529 -32.84 -2.41 -22.27
C VAL A 529 -31.45 -2.12 -21.73
N VAL A 530 -30.41 -2.61 -22.41
CA VAL A 530 -29.01 -2.31 -22.10
C VAL A 530 -28.36 -1.63 -23.30
N ARG A 531 -27.91 -0.38 -23.13
CA ARG A 531 -27.26 0.41 -24.19
C ARG A 531 -28.08 0.45 -25.50
N GLY A 532 -29.40 0.59 -25.38
CA GLY A 532 -30.34 0.64 -26.51
C GLY A 532 -30.70 -0.72 -27.13
N LYS A 533 -30.21 -1.84 -26.58
CA LYS A 533 -30.57 -3.20 -27.02
C LYS A 533 -31.54 -3.83 -26.04
N GLU A 534 -32.66 -4.34 -26.54
CA GLU A 534 -33.56 -5.19 -25.75
C GLU A 534 -32.88 -6.53 -25.45
N ILE A 535 -32.83 -6.90 -24.18
CA ILE A 535 -32.35 -8.19 -23.71
C ILE A 535 -33.55 -8.89 -23.08
N ARG A 536 -33.85 -10.10 -23.59
CA ARG A 536 -34.86 -11.00 -23.05
C ARG A 536 -34.18 -12.10 -22.26
N ARG A 537 -34.65 -12.36 -21.04
CA ARG A 537 -34.09 -13.41 -20.18
C ARG A 537 -35.20 -14.21 -19.51
N PRO A 538 -35.08 -15.55 -19.47
CA PRO A 538 -36.02 -16.36 -18.69
C PRO A 538 -35.81 -16.08 -17.20
N ASN A 539 -36.92 -15.94 -16.47
CA ASN A 539 -36.92 -15.70 -15.02
C ASN A 539 -36.71 -16.98 -14.21
N PHE A 540 -36.93 -18.15 -14.82
CA PHE A 540 -36.88 -19.45 -14.15
C PHE A 540 -35.86 -20.38 -14.81
N THR A 541 -35.33 -21.30 -14.02
CA THR A 541 -34.58 -22.48 -14.48
C THR A 541 -35.26 -23.73 -13.93
N ASN A 542 -35.54 -24.73 -14.77
CA ASN A 542 -36.18 -25.96 -14.31
C ASN A 542 -35.16 -26.92 -13.69
N SER A 543 -35.48 -27.47 -12.53
CA SER A 543 -34.71 -28.56 -11.92
C SER A 543 -34.95 -29.88 -12.65
N LEU A 544 -34.13 -30.90 -12.35
CA LEU A 544 -34.36 -32.27 -12.85
C LEU A 544 -35.72 -32.85 -12.43
N SER A 545 -36.29 -32.37 -11.31
CA SER A 545 -37.62 -32.76 -10.83
C SER A 545 -38.77 -32.01 -11.52
N GLY A 546 -38.46 -31.08 -12.43
CA GLY A 546 -39.45 -30.24 -13.11
C GLY A 546 -39.90 -29.02 -12.32
N THR A 547 -39.31 -28.75 -11.15
CA THR A 547 -39.65 -27.56 -10.35
C THR A 547 -39.05 -26.30 -11.01
N PRO A 548 -39.85 -25.26 -11.32
CA PRO A 548 -39.32 -23.99 -11.80
C PRO A 548 -38.66 -23.22 -10.65
N ILE A 549 -37.35 -23.02 -10.74
CA ILE A 549 -36.57 -22.27 -9.73
C ILE A 549 -36.41 -20.82 -10.20
N PRO A 550 -36.93 -19.83 -9.47
CA PRO A 550 -36.77 -18.42 -9.84
C PRO A 550 -35.31 -18.00 -9.72
N LYS A 551 -34.81 -17.26 -10.71
CA LYS A 551 -33.47 -16.66 -10.68
C LYS A 551 -33.37 -15.55 -9.64
N VAL A 552 -34.46 -14.83 -9.41
CA VAL A 552 -34.60 -13.86 -8.32
C VAL A 552 -35.93 -14.09 -7.62
N SER A 553 -35.88 -14.35 -6.31
CA SER A 553 -37.06 -14.62 -5.49
C SER A 553 -37.50 -13.35 -4.76
N LEU A 554 -38.78 -12.98 -4.91
CA LEU A 554 -39.37 -11.83 -4.25
C LEU A 554 -39.90 -12.18 -2.86
N PRO A 555 -39.88 -11.24 -1.89
CA PRO A 555 -40.51 -11.46 -0.61
C PRO A 555 -42.04 -11.50 -0.73
N THR A 556 -42.68 -12.26 0.16
CA THR A 556 -44.15 -12.42 0.25
C THR A 556 -44.80 -11.45 1.25
N TYR A 557 -44.16 -10.30 1.50
CA TYR A 557 -44.64 -9.30 2.45
C TYR A 557 -46.00 -8.73 2.05
N LYS A 558 -46.89 -8.60 3.06
CA LYS A 558 -48.20 -7.95 2.88
C LYS A 558 -48.17 -6.47 3.30
N SER A 559 -47.39 -6.13 4.32
CA SER A 559 -47.34 -4.75 4.83
C SER A 559 -46.59 -3.82 3.88
N TRP A 560 -47.12 -2.61 3.67
CA TRP A 560 -46.43 -1.62 2.85
C TRP A 560 -45.13 -1.13 3.48
N GLY A 561 -45.01 -1.08 4.81
CA GLY A 561 -43.75 -0.71 5.47
C GLY A 561 -42.67 -1.78 5.30
N ASP A 562 -43.00 -3.07 5.45
CA ASP A 562 -42.06 -4.17 5.17
C ASP A 562 -41.59 -4.17 3.71
N GLN A 563 -42.52 -4.03 2.77
CA GLN A 563 -42.21 -3.91 1.34
C GLN A 563 -41.30 -2.71 1.07
N LEU A 564 -41.61 -1.55 1.63
CA LEU A 564 -40.85 -0.32 1.42
C LEU A 564 -39.45 -0.40 2.07
N HIS A 565 -39.37 -0.92 3.29
CA HIS A 565 -38.10 -1.09 4.01
C HIS A 565 -37.14 -1.99 3.22
N TRP A 566 -37.65 -3.12 2.70
CA TRP A 566 -36.85 -4.02 1.87
C TRP A 566 -36.44 -3.36 0.54
N GLN A 567 -37.36 -2.67 -0.16
CA GLN A 567 -37.05 -1.96 -1.40
C GLN A 567 -36.01 -0.84 -1.21
N LEU A 568 -35.99 -0.16 -0.06
CA LEU A 568 -35.03 0.91 0.22
C LEU A 568 -33.66 0.39 0.66
N LEU A 569 -33.59 -0.74 1.36
CA LEU A 569 -32.33 -1.21 1.95
C LEU A 569 -31.66 -2.36 1.20
N GLU A 570 -32.42 -3.18 0.47
CA GLU A 570 -31.90 -4.42 -0.12
C GLU A 570 -32.23 -4.54 -1.61
N ASN A 571 -33.50 -4.34 -1.97
CA ASN A 571 -34.04 -4.34 -3.33
C ASN A 571 -33.60 -5.51 -4.23
N MET A 572 -34.13 -5.52 -5.44
CA MET A 572 -33.72 -6.45 -6.49
C MET A 572 -32.30 -6.14 -6.99
N PRO A 573 -31.57 -7.15 -7.48
CA PRO A 573 -30.32 -6.92 -8.21
C PRO A 573 -30.53 -5.92 -9.35
N GLY A 574 -29.57 -5.03 -9.56
CA GLY A 574 -29.65 -3.99 -10.59
C GLY A 574 -30.46 -2.75 -10.20
N VAL A 575 -31.07 -2.71 -9.02
CA VAL A 575 -31.84 -1.57 -8.51
C VAL A 575 -31.19 -0.98 -7.26
N PHE A 576 -31.19 0.34 -7.11
CA PHE A 576 -30.64 1.02 -5.93
C PHE A 576 -31.27 0.49 -4.62
N PRO A 577 -30.48 0.22 -3.56
CA PRO A 577 -29.06 0.52 -3.37
C PRO A 577 -28.09 -0.61 -3.77
N TYR A 578 -28.50 -1.47 -4.71
CA TYR A 578 -27.69 -2.52 -5.34
C TYR A 578 -27.14 -3.57 -4.36
N THR A 579 -27.76 -3.74 -3.20
CA THR A 579 -27.31 -4.65 -2.13
C THR A 579 -27.23 -6.10 -2.64
N ALA A 580 -28.21 -6.53 -3.43
CA ALA A 580 -28.26 -7.87 -4.02
C ALA A 580 -27.40 -8.04 -5.30
N GLY A 581 -26.88 -6.94 -5.87
CA GLY A 581 -26.07 -6.94 -7.09
C GLY A 581 -26.27 -5.67 -7.92
N VAL A 582 -25.26 -5.32 -8.73
CA VAL A 582 -25.30 -4.11 -9.61
C VAL A 582 -25.90 -4.35 -10.99
N PHE A 583 -26.15 -5.60 -11.33
CA PHE A 583 -26.81 -6.04 -12.56
C PHE A 583 -28.05 -6.83 -12.21
N GLU A 584 -29.07 -6.72 -13.06
CA GLU A 584 -30.36 -7.37 -12.86
C GLU A 584 -30.27 -8.90 -12.88
N PHE A 585 -29.48 -9.42 -13.82
CA PHE A 585 -29.17 -10.85 -13.93
C PHE A 585 -27.67 -11.08 -14.09
N LYS A 586 -27.22 -12.28 -13.74
CA LYS A 586 -25.86 -12.75 -14.05
C LYS A 586 -25.67 -12.84 -15.57
N ARG A 587 -24.42 -12.69 -16.04
CA ARG A 587 -24.11 -12.90 -17.47
C ARG A 587 -24.27 -14.37 -17.84
N GLU A 588 -24.80 -14.62 -19.04
CA GLU A 588 -24.77 -15.94 -19.67
C GLU A 588 -23.55 -16.01 -20.60
N GLY A 589 -22.80 -17.13 -20.56
CA GLY A 589 -21.63 -17.34 -21.41
C GLY A 589 -20.36 -16.58 -21.00
N GLU A 590 -20.37 -15.82 -19.89
CA GLU A 590 -19.18 -15.20 -19.33
C GLU A 590 -19.19 -15.44 -17.82
N ASP A 591 -18.65 -16.60 -17.42
CA ASP A 591 -18.48 -16.96 -16.01
C ASP A 591 -17.55 -15.93 -15.33
N PRO A 592 -17.80 -15.49 -14.08
CA PRO A 592 -16.87 -14.64 -13.32
C PRO A 592 -15.45 -15.18 -13.18
N THR A 593 -15.22 -16.46 -13.49
CA THR A 593 -13.91 -17.11 -13.45
C THR A 593 -12.84 -16.27 -14.14
N ARG A 594 -11.79 -15.99 -13.38
CA ARG A 594 -10.61 -15.25 -13.83
C ARG A 594 -9.41 -15.96 -13.21
N MET A 595 -8.64 -16.66 -14.04
CA MET A 595 -7.55 -17.50 -13.55
C MET A 595 -6.28 -16.65 -13.39
N PHE A 596 -5.74 -16.67 -12.17
CA PHE A 596 -4.48 -16.02 -11.80
C PHE A 596 -3.31 -16.86 -12.29
N ALA A 597 -2.45 -16.29 -13.14
CA ALA A 597 -1.29 -16.98 -13.69
C ALA A 597 -0.11 -16.02 -13.90
N GLY A 598 1.09 -16.57 -13.69
CA GLY A 598 2.37 -15.91 -13.92
C GLY A 598 3.48 -16.83 -13.43
N GLU A 599 4.33 -17.27 -14.34
CA GLU A 599 5.51 -18.09 -14.03
C GLU A 599 6.57 -17.96 -15.12
N GLY A 600 7.82 -17.74 -14.70
CA GLY A 600 8.97 -17.73 -15.58
C GLY A 600 8.94 -16.62 -16.63
N SER A 601 9.26 -16.96 -17.87
CA SER A 601 9.34 -16.02 -18.98
C SER A 601 7.95 -15.60 -19.51
N PRO A 602 7.86 -14.49 -20.27
CA PRO A 602 6.64 -14.06 -20.94
C PRO A 602 5.99 -15.18 -21.77
N GLU A 603 6.78 -15.97 -22.50
CA GLU A 603 6.31 -17.07 -23.34
C GLU A 603 5.77 -18.25 -22.54
N ARG A 604 6.37 -18.56 -21.37
CA ARG A 604 5.85 -19.61 -20.49
C ARG A 604 4.48 -19.22 -19.95
N THR A 605 4.34 -17.98 -19.49
CA THR A 605 3.06 -17.46 -19.00
C THR A 605 2.04 -17.31 -20.13
N ASN A 606 2.45 -16.88 -21.33
CA ASN A 606 1.59 -16.85 -22.50
C ASN A 606 1.02 -18.25 -22.83
N ARG A 607 1.87 -19.29 -22.85
CA ARG A 607 1.41 -20.69 -23.01
C ARG A 607 0.41 -21.09 -21.93
N ARG A 608 0.64 -20.70 -20.67
CA ARG A 608 -0.31 -20.94 -19.58
C ARG A 608 -1.64 -20.22 -19.83
N PHE A 609 -1.62 -18.96 -20.27
CA PHE A 609 -2.84 -18.23 -20.60
C PHE A 609 -3.65 -18.91 -21.70
N HIS A 610 -3.01 -19.37 -22.78
CA HIS A 610 -3.70 -20.10 -23.85
C HIS A 610 -4.30 -21.41 -23.34
N TYR A 611 -3.58 -22.14 -22.47
CA TYR A 611 -4.10 -23.36 -21.85
C TYR A 611 -5.32 -23.10 -20.96
N VAL A 612 -5.26 -22.13 -20.04
CA VAL A 612 -6.37 -21.87 -19.10
C VAL A 612 -7.58 -21.18 -19.73
N SER A 613 -7.41 -20.54 -20.89
CA SER A 613 -8.51 -19.90 -21.64
C SER A 613 -9.04 -20.76 -22.78
N GLN A 614 -8.48 -21.97 -22.96
CA GLN A 614 -8.91 -22.90 -23.99
C GLN A 614 -10.41 -23.22 -23.84
N ASP A 615 -11.13 -23.21 -24.96
CA ASP A 615 -12.57 -23.48 -25.06
C ASP A 615 -13.46 -22.51 -24.27
N GLN A 616 -12.92 -21.39 -23.76
CA GLN A 616 -13.71 -20.37 -23.10
C GLN A 616 -14.23 -19.33 -24.13
N PRO A 617 -15.54 -19.02 -24.15
CA PRO A 617 -16.11 -18.03 -25.06
C PRO A 617 -15.68 -16.58 -24.76
N ALA A 618 -15.12 -16.32 -23.58
CA ALA A 618 -14.58 -15.02 -23.18
C ALA A 618 -13.23 -15.18 -22.46
N VAL A 619 -12.22 -14.44 -22.91
CA VAL A 619 -10.86 -14.52 -22.40
C VAL A 619 -10.67 -13.53 -21.25
N ARG A 620 -10.49 -14.04 -20.02
CA ARG A 620 -10.32 -13.23 -18.81
C ARG A 620 -8.99 -13.57 -18.12
N LEU A 621 -7.93 -12.89 -18.54
CA LEU A 621 -6.58 -13.14 -18.03
C LEU A 621 -6.33 -12.40 -16.71
N SER A 622 -5.56 -12.99 -15.80
CA SER A 622 -5.05 -12.28 -14.63
C SER A 622 -3.57 -12.57 -14.44
N THR A 623 -2.76 -11.53 -14.57
CA THR A 623 -1.31 -11.60 -14.59
C THR A 623 -0.73 -11.40 -13.19
N ALA A 624 0.09 -12.35 -12.77
CA ALA A 624 0.97 -12.28 -11.61
C ALA A 624 2.39 -11.96 -12.07
N PHE A 625 3.03 -10.93 -11.50
CA PHE A 625 4.41 -10.56 -11.83
C PHE A 625 5.39 -11.10 -10.79
N ASP A 626 6.60 -11.41 -11.22
CA ASP A 626 7.66 -11.82 -10.29
C ASP A 626 8.04 -10.68 -9.35
N SER A 627 8.69 -11.01 -8.22
CA SER A 627 9.06 -10.01 -7.23
C SER A 627 9.98 -8.91 -7.80
N VAL A 628 10.83 -9.24 -8.77
CA VAL A 628 11.70 -8.27 -9.45
C VAL A 628 10.88 -7.19 -10.17
N THR A 629 9.92 -7.61 -11.00
CA THR A 629 9.00 -6.70 -11.70
C THR A 629 8.09 -5.95 -10.73
N LEU A 630 7.61 -6.60 -9.66
CA LEU A 630 6.76 -5.96 -8.64
C LEU A 630 7.43 -4.77 -7.97
N TYR A 631 8.76 -4.76 -7.90
CA TYR A 631 9.58 -3.69 -7.34
C TYR A 631 10.18 -2.75 -8.40
N GLY A 632 9.81 -2.91 -9.68
CA GLY A 632 10.22 -2.00 -10.75
C GLY A 632 11.70 -2.09 -11.10
N GLU A 633 12.31 -3.24 -10.88
CA GLU A 633 13.72 -3.50 -11.16
C GLU A 633 13.88 -4.37 -12.41
N ASP A 634 15.02 -4.23 -13.08
CA ASP A 634 15.40 -5.11 -14.19
C ASP A 634 16.01 -6.43 -13.66
N PRO A 635 15.86 -7.55 -14.39
CA PRO A 635 16.52 -8.80 -14.02
C PRO A 635 18.05 -8.64 -14.03
N GLY A 636 18.70 -9.13 -12.98
CA GLY A 636 20.14 -8.98 -12.76
C GLY A 636 20.85 -10.29 -12.43
N ARG A 637 22.18 -10.31 -12.57
CA ARG A 637 23.03 -11.49 -12.27
C ARG A 637 23.37 -11.65 -10.79
N ARG A 638 23.13 -10.63 -9.97
CA ARG A 638 23.40 -10.68 -8.52
C ARG A 638 22.52 -11.79 -7.91
N PRO A 639 23.05 -12.71 -7.08
CA PRO A 639 22.30 -13.91 -6.69
C PRO A 639 20.94 -13.62 -6.02
N ASP A 640 20.88 -12.57 -5.18
CA ASP A 640 19.65 -12.13 -4.51
C ASP A 640 18.60 -11.52 -5.43
N VAL A 641 18.97 -11.16 -6.68
CA VAL A 641 18.05 -10.77 -7.76
C VAL A 641 17.78 -11.98 -8.66
N TYR A 642 18.82 -12.64 -9.16
CA TYR A 642 18.74 -13.72 -10.14
C TYR A 642 17.87 -14.88 -9.65
N GLY A 643 18.02 -15.29 -8.39
CA GLY A 643 17.21 -16.36 -7.78
C GLY A 643 15.73 -16.02 -7.64
N LYS A 644 15.32 -14.78 -7.94
CA LYS A 644 13.92 -14.32 -7.87
C LYS A 644 13.30 -14.05 -9.24
N VAL A 645 14.10 -14.00 -10.30
CA VAL A 645 13.62 -13.73 -11.68
C VAL A 645 12.71 -14.86 -12.14
N GLY A 646 11.45 -14.54 -12.47
CA GLY A 646 10.45 -15.49 -12.93
C GLY A 646 9.89 -16.44 -11.86
N ASN A 647 10.27 -16.25 -10.58
CA ASN A 647 9.70 -16.98 -9.46
C ASN A 647 8.47 -16.25 -8.92
N ALA A 648 7.46 -17.03 -8.52
CA ALA A 648 6.16 -16.53 -8.03
C ALA A 648 5.40 -15.59 -8.99
N GLY A 649 5.84 -15.46 -10.24
CA GLY A 649 5.22 -14.59 -11.24
C GLY A 649 6.00 -14.55 -12.55
N VAL A 650 5.49 -13.82 -13.53
CA VAL A 650 6.16 -13.59 -14.81
C VAL A 650 7.13 -12.41 -14.73
N SER A 651 8.31 -12.55 -15.32
CA SER A 651 9.30 -11.47 -15.41
C SER A 651 9.05 -10.59 -16.62
N ILE A 652 8.79 -9.28 -16.41
CA ILE A 652 8.49 -8.30 -17.45
C ILE A 652 9.34 -7.05 -17.21
N ALA A 653 10.37 -6.86 -18.02
CA ALA A 653 11.26 -5.71 -17.94
C ALA A 653 11.03 -4.71 -19.08
N THR A 654 10.51 -5.18 -20.22
CA THR A 654 10.39 -4.37 -21.45
C THR A 654 8.98 -4.39 -22.06
N ILE A 655 8.72 -3.45 -22.98
CA ILE A 655 7.49 -3.44 -23.79
C ILE A 655 7.39 -4.73 -24.62
N ASP A 656 8.49 -5.23 -25.17
CA ASP A 656 8.49 -6.47 -25.95
C ASP A 656 8.13 -7.69 -25.10
N ASP A 657 8.49 -7.70 -23.82
CA ASP A 657 8.04 -8.76 -22.91
C ASP A 657 6.52 -8.71 -22.70
N ALA A 658 5.92 -7.51 -22.58
CA ALA A 658 4.47 -7.35 -22.55
C ALA A 658 3.80 -7.79 -23.87
N LYS A 659 4.41 -7.50 -25.02
CA LYS A 659 3.92 -7.98 -26.34
C LYS A 659 3.91 -9.51 -26.39
N LYS A 660 5.01 -10.17 -25.99
CA LYS A 660 5.11 -11.64 -25.93
C LYS A 660 4.14 -12.24 -24.94
N LEU A 661 3.95 -11.61 -23.78
CA LEU A 661 3.04 -12.09 -22.74
C LEU A 661 1.59 -12.19 -23.25
N TYR A 662 1.15 -11.19 -24.01
CA TYR A 662 -0.24 -11.09 -24.48
C TYR A 662 -0.43 -11.44 -25.97
N SER A 663 0.59 -11.98 -26.64
CA SER A 663 0.49 -12.37 -28.04
C SER A 663 -0.53 -13.48 -28.26
N GLY A 664 -1.18 -13.45 -29.42
CA GLY A 664 -2.28 -14.36 -29.77
C GLY A 664 -3.63 -14.00 -29.15
N PHE A 665 -3.67 -13.08 -28.17
CA PHE A 665 -4.91 -12.53 -27.61
C PHE A 665 -5.17 -11.15 -28.20
N ASN A 666 -6.32 -10.97 -28.87
CA ASN A 666 -6.73 -9.64 -29.33
C ASN A 666 -7.18 -8.79 -28.12
N LEU A 667 -6.33 -7.86 -27.70
CA LEU A 667 -6.56 -6.98 -26.54
C LEU A 667 -7.69 -5.95 -26.76
N LEU A 668 -8.08 -5.73 -28.02
CA LEU A 668 -9.18 -4.84 -28.41
C LEU A 668 -10.51 -5.58 -28.62
N SER A 669 -10.53 -6.91 -28.45
CA SER A 669 -11.77 -7.67 -28.52
C SER A 669 -12.71 -7.37 -27.36
N SER A 670 -14.02 -7.28 -27.63
CA SER A 670 -15.04 -7.19 -26.59
C SER A 670 -15.16 -8.46 -25.74
N GLN A 671 -14.48 -9.54 -26.10
CA GLN A 671 -14.45 -10.80 -25.35
C GLN A 671 -13.16 -10.97 -24.53
N THR A 672 -12.18 -10.09 -24.69
CA THR A 672 -10.91 -10.13 -23.96
C THR A 672 -10.88 -9.10 -22.84
N SER A 673 -10.39 -9.47 -21.66
CA SER A 673 -10.07 -8.51 -20.60
C SER A 673 -8.90 -8.98 -19.75
N VAL A 674 -7.91 -8.12 -19.56
CA VAL A 674 -6.69 -8.44 -18.81
C VAL A 674 -6.68 -7.72 -17.46
N SER A 675 -6.42 -8.45 -16.38
CA SER A 675 -6.19 -7.90 -15.05
C SER A 675 -4.70 -8.03 -14.72
N MET A 676 -4.07 -6.96 -14.24
CA MET A 676 -2.65 -6.94 -13.89
C MET A 676 -2.48 -6.58 -12.41
N THR A 677 -1.96 -7.52 -11.63
CA THR A 677 -1.72 -7.34 -10.18
C THR A 677 -0.34 -6.71 -9.96
N ILE A 678 -0.27 -5.40 -10.14
CA ILE A 678 0.95 -4.58 -10.01
C ILE A 678 0.61 -3.29 -9.26
N ASN A 679 1.51 -2.80 -8.39
CA ASN A 679 1.27 -1.61 -7.56
C ASN A 679 2.37 -0.56 -7.71
N GLY A 680 3.54 -0.70 -7.08
CA GLY A 680 4.62 0.31 -7.10
C GLY A 680 4.96 0.85 -8.51
N PRO A 681 5.35 -0.01 -9.47
CA PRO A 681 5.63 0.39 -10.85
C PRO A 681 4.40 0.28 -11.77
N ALA A 682 3.18 0.27 -11.23
CA ALA A 682 1.96 0.10 -12.01
C ALA A 682 1.79 1.08 -13.17
N PRO A 683 2.13 2.39 -13.05
CA PRO A 683 2.07 3.31 -14.19
C PRO A 683 2.96 2.88 -15.36
N THR A 684 4.16 2.38 -15.07
CA THR A 684 5.11 1.89 -16.09
C THR A 684 4.61 0.62 -16.77
N VAL A 685 4.20 -0.37 -15.98
CA VAL A 685 3.68 -1.65 -16.52
C VAL A 685 2.35 -1.44 -17.27
N LEU A 686 1.51 -0.51 -16.82
CA LEU A 686 0.31 -0.10 -17.56
C LEU A 686 0.69 0.52 -18.91
N ALA A 687 1.73 1.37 -18.95
CA ALA A 687 2.21 1.92 -20.22
C ALA A 687 2.72 0.82 -21.16
N PHE A 688 3.42 -0.21 -20.65
CA PHE A 688 3.82 -1.37 -21.46
C PHE A 688 2.61 -2.09 -22.05
N PHE A 689 1.58 -2.36 -21.23
CA PHE A 689 0.35 -3.00 -21.68
C PHE A 689 -0.41 -2.17 -22.72
N LEU A 690 -0.57 -0.86 -22.49
CA LEU A 690 -1.27 0.01 -23.45
C LEU A 690 -0.52 0.11 -24.77
N ASN A 691 0.82 0.18 -24.74
CA ASN A 691 1.62 0.13 -25.97
C ASN A 691 1.49 -1.22 -26.68
N ALA A 692 1.47 -2.35 -25.97
CA ALA A 692 1.21 -3.65 -26.60
C ALA A 692 -0.16 -3.69 -27.29
N ALA A 693 -1.20 -3.08 -26.72
CA ALA A 693 -2.52 -2.98 -27.36
C ALA A 693 -2.53 -2.04 -28.58
N ILE A 694 -1.82 -0.91 -28.51
CA ILE A 694 -1.65 0.01 -29.65
C ILE A 694 -0.88 -0.68 -30.77
N ASP A 695 0.19 -1.40 -30.46
CA ASP A 695 1.01 -2.11 -31.43
C ASP A 695 0.25 -3.28 -32.07
N GLN A 696 -0.64 -3.98 -31.35
CA GLN A 696 -1.55 -4.95 -31.98
C GLN A 696 -2.50 -4.29 -32.99
N ARG A 697 -3.00 -3.08 -32.71
CA ARG A 697 -3.86 -2.33 -33.64
C ARG A 697 -3.09 -1.88 -34.88
N ALA A 698 -1.86 -1.42 -34.68
CA ALA A 698 -0.94 -1.03 -35.74
C ALA A 698 -0.54 -2.22 -36.62
N GLU A 699 -0.24 -3.37 -36.01
CA GLU A 699 0.05 -4.62 -36.73
C GLU A 699 -1.11 -5.04 -37.63
N GLN A 700 -2.35 -5.00 -37.11
CA GLN A 700 -3.54 -5.27 -37.89
C GLN A 700 -3.69 -4.28 -39.05
N TRP A 701 -3.53 -2.98 -38.79
CA TRP A 701 -3.62 -1.96 -39.84
C TRP A 701 -2.55 -2.15 -40.93
N LEU A 702 -1.30 -2.39 -40.55
CA LEU A 702 -0.20 -2.67 -41.48
C LEU A 702 -0.48 -3.91 -42.32
N LYS A 703 -1.07 -4.94 -41.72
CA LYS A 703 -1.51 -6.15 -42.44
C LYS A 703 -2.63 -5.83 -43.44
N ASP A 704 -3.63 -5.06 -43.02
CA ASP A 704 -4.77 -4.66 -43.87
C ASP A 704 -4.32 -3.77 -45.05
N GLN A 705 -3.29 -2.93 -44.85
CA GLN A 705 -2.70 -2.09 -45.90
C GLN A 705 -1.65 -2.82 -46.76
N GLY A 706 -1.29 -4.08 -46.44
CA GLY A 706 -0.23 -4.81 -47.13
C GLY A 706 1.19 -4.28 -46.86
N GLN A 707 1.39 -3.50 -45.80
CA GLN A 707 2.66 -2.83 -45.45
C GLN A 707 3.44 -3.54 -44.33
N LEU A 708 2.95 -4.67 -43.82
CA LEU A 708 3.59 -5.37 -42.70
C LEU A 708 5.04 -5.80 -42.99
N ALA A 709 5.33 -6.28 -44.21
CA ALA A 709 6.67 -6.71 -44.60
C ALA A 709 7.66 -5.53 -44.64
N GLU A 710 7.22 -4.34 -45.08
CA GLU A 710 8.07 -3.14 -45.07
C GLU A 710 8.41 -2.73 -43.64
N ALA A 711 7.42 -2.76 -42.74
CA ALA A 711 7.65 -2.49 -41.32
C ALA A 711 8.65 -3.48 -40.71
N GLN A 712 8.51 -4.79 -40.97
CA GLN A 712 9.45 -5.80 -40.48
C GLN A 712 10.88 -5.60 -41.03
N ASN A 713 11.02 -5.22 -42.30
CA ASN A 713 12.32 -4.89 -42.89
C ASN A 713 12.96 -3.68 -42.20
N LYS A 714 12.17 -2.65 -41.84
CA LYS A 714 12.67 -1.49 -41.07
C LYS A 714 13.18 -1.92 -39.70
N ILE A 715 12.42 -2.75 -38.97
CA ILE A 715 12.85 -3.29 -37.67
C ILE A 715 14.15 -4.09 -37.82
N GLN A 716 14.22 -4.98 -38.81
CA GLN A 716 15.43 -5.76 -39.07
C GLN A 716 16.64 -4.86 -39.35
N ALA A 717 16.48 -3.81 -40.16
CA ALA A 717 17.54 -2.84 -40.44
C ALA A 717 17.99 -2.09 -39.17
N MET A 718 17.06 -1.69 -38.29
CA MET A 718 17.36 -1.04 -37.01
C MET A 718 18.24 -1.91 -36.12
N TYR A 719 17.93 -3.21 -35.99
CA TYR A 719 18.71 -4.13 -35.15
C TYR A 719 20.04 -4.55 -35.78
N GLN A 720 20.08 -4.71 -37.10
CA GLN A 720 21.34 -4.90 -37.83
C GLN A 720 22.30 -3.72 -37.62
N ALA A 721 21.80 -2.48 -37.68
CA ALA A 721 22.60 -1.28 -37.43
C ALA A 721 23.13 -1.20 -35.98
N LYS A 722 22.38 -1.73 -35.01
CA LYS A 722 22.80 -1.80 -33.59
C LYS A 722 23.73 -2.98 -33.28
N GLY A 723 23.89 -3.94 -34.20
CA GLY A 723 24.72 -5.13 -33.99
C GLY A 723 24.18 -6.09 -32.92
N ILE A 724 22.87 -6.06 -32.64
CA ILE A 724 22.22 -6.91 -31.63
C ILE A 724 21.12 -7.78 -32.26
N PRO A 725 20.84 -8.98 -31.73
CA PRO A 725 19.81 -9.87 -32.26
C PRO A 725 18.42 -9.24 -32.22
N LEU A 726 17.61 -9.52 -33.24
CA LEU A 726 16.20 -9.13 -33.27
C LEU A 726 15.44 -9.84 -32.13
N PRO A 727 14.58 -9.13 -31.37
CA PRO A 727 13.76 -9.76 -30.35
C PRO A 727 12.79 -10.76 -31.00
N SER A 728 12.65 -11.94 -30.39
CA SER A 728 11.80 -13.01 -30.90
C SER A 728 11.03 -13.67 -29.77
N TYR A 729 9.93 -14.35 -30.11
CA TYR A 729 9.24 -15.26 -29.20
C TYR A 729 10.04 -16.56 -29.06
N HIS A 730 10.46 -16.91 -27.84
CA HIS A 730 11.27 -18.11 -27.62
C HIS A 730 10.43 -19.39 -27.43
N GLY A 731 10.67 -20.38 -28.31
CA GLY A 731 10.01 -21.69 -28.31
C GLY A 731 8.80 -21.77 -29.23
N ASN A 732 8.05 -22.86 -29.15
CA ASN A 732 6.88 -23.09 -30.00
C ASN A 732 5.68 -22.23 -29.54
N LEU A 733 4.90 -21.74 -30.50
CA LEU A 733 3.63 -21.07 -30.24
C LEU A 733 2.62 -22.09 -29.66
N PRO A 734 1.85 -21.72 -28.62
CA PRO A 734 0.83 -22.60 -28.06
C PRO A 734 -0.32 -22.84 -29.06
N GLN A 735 -1.09 -23.91 -28.82
CA GLN A 735 -2.30 -24.19 -29.57
C GLN A 735 -3.29 -23.02 -29.47
N GLY A 736 -3.90 -22.60 -30.59
CA GLY A 736 -4.81 -21.46 -30.65
C GLY A 736 -4.14 -20.10 -30.86
N HIS A 737 -2.80 -20.01 -30.76
CA HIS A 737 -2.07 -18.78 -30.98
C HIS A 737 -1.97 -18.41 -32.47
N ASN A 738 -2.53 -17.26 -32.87
CA ASN A 738 -2.62 -16.82 -34.27
C ASN A 738 -1.47 -15.91 -34.76
N GLY A 739 -0.47 -15.63 -33.92
CA GLY A 739 0.69 -14.80 -34.25
C GLY A 739 0.52 -13.31 -33.98
N LEU A 740 -0.70 -12.85 -33.64
CA LEU A 740 -0.99 -11.44 -33.38
C LEU A 740 -0.12 -10.88 -32.25
N GLY A 741 0.48 -9.71 -32.47
CA GLY A 741 1.28 -8.97 -31.49
C GLY A 741 2.77 -9.32 -31.50
N LEU A 742 3.21 -10.22 -32.39
CA LEU A 742 4.62 -10.59 -32.53
C LEU A 742 5.31 -9.90 -33.71
N ALA A 743 4.58 -9.32 -34.66
CA ALA A 743 5.19 -8.83 -35.89
C ALA A 743 5.98 -7.53 -35.70
N LEU A 744 5.65 -6.77 -34.64
CA LEU A 744 6.31 -5.51 -34.28
C LEU A 744 7.25 -5.64 -33.07
N LEU A 745 7.75 -6.85 -32.75
CA LEU A 745 8.77 -7.00 -31.71
C LEU A 745 10.02 -6.19 -32.05
N GLY A 746 10.51 -5.38 -31.12
CA GLY A 746 11.70 -4.54 -31.27
C GLY A 746 11.46 -3.09 -31.69
N ALA A 747 10.22 -2.71 -32.05
CA ALA A 747 9.89 -1.31 -32.34
C ALA A 747 8.47 -0.97 -31.88
N SER A 748 8.22 0.29 -31.52
CA SER A 748 6.87 0.78 -31.26
C SER A 748 6.20 1.29 -32.54
N ALA A 749 4.87 1.30 -32.56
CA ALA A 749 4.13 1.70 -33.77
C ALA A 749 4.41 3.13 -34.24
N ASP A 750 4.79 4.05 -33.35
CA ASP A 750 5.17 5.43 -33.71
C ASP A 750 6.52 5.54 -34.42
N GLU A 751 7.40 4.54 -34.28
CA GLU A 751 8.65 4.45 -35.05
C GLU A 751 8.42 3.94 -36.49
N LEU A 752 7.28 3.30 -36.74
CA LEU A 752 6.98 2.59 -37.99
C LEU A 752 5.94 3.31 -38.85
N LEU A 753 5.04 4.07 -38.22
CA LEU A 753 3.89 4.70 -38.87
C LEU A 753 4.04 6.22 -38.94
N PRO A 754 3.43 6.87 -39.95
CA PRO A 754 3.26 8.32 -39.95
C PRO A 754 2.53 8.82 -38.67
N PRO A 755 2.89 10.00 -38.12
CA PRO A 755 2.34 10.49 -36.85
C PRO A 755 0.80 10.58 -36.81
N ASP A 756 0.17 11.02 -37.91
CA ASP A 756 -1.28 11.14 -38.02
C ASP A 756 -1.99 9.78 -37.97
N VAL A 757 -1.44 8.78 -38.65
CA VAL A 757 -1.93 7.39 -38.62
C VAL A 757 -1.77 6.81 -37.21
N TYR A 758 -0.59 6.95 -36.61
CA TYR A 758 -0.33 6.46 -35.26
C TYR A 758 -1.30 7.06 -34.23
N GLN A 759 -1.50 8.39 -34.23
CA GLN A 759 -2.40 9.03 -33.26
C GLN A 759 -3.84 8.55 -33.40
N LYS A 760 -4.32 8.30 -34.63
CA LYS A 760 -5.64 7.74 -34.86
C LYS A 760 -5.76 6.32 -34.29
N LEU A 761 -4.81 5.44 -34.60
CA LEU A 761 -4.82 4.04 -34.13
C LEU A 761 -4.67 3.96 -32.60
N LYS A 762 -3.84 4.84 -32.02
CA LYS A 762 -3.68 4.99 -30.57
C LYS A 762 -5.01 5.37 -29.91
N ALA A 763 -5.72 6.38 -30.43
CA ALA A 763 -7.01 6.79 -29.89
C ALA A 763 -8.05 5.66 -29.97
N GLU A 764 -8.11 4.92 -31.08
CA GLU A 764 -8.99 3.75 -31.24
C GLU A 764 -8.68 2.65 -30.22
N ALA A 765 -7.39 2.32 -30.03
CA ALA A 765 -6.93 1.30 -29.09
C ALA A 765 -7.27 1.68 -27.65
N LEU A 766 -6.94 2.90 -27.23
CA LEU A 766 -7.19 3.41 -25.86
C LEU A 766 -8.68 3.47 -25.50
N ALA A 767 -9.55 3.84 -26.45
CA ALA A 767 -11.00 3.85 -26.23
C ALA A 767 -11.60 2.44 -26.11
N THR A 768 -10.97 1.44 -26.72
CA THR A 768 -11.52 0.08 -26.86
C THR A 768 -10.99 -0.89 -25.81
N VAL A 769 -9.71 -0.76 -25.43
CA VAL A 769 -9.00 -1.70 -24.56
C VAL A 769 -9.73 -1.96 -23.25
N ARG A 770 -9.74 -3.23 -22.82
CA ARG A 770 -10.47 -3.68 -21.63
C ARG A 770 -9.53 -4.31 -20.62
N GLY A 771 -9.62 -3.88 -19.37
CA GLY A 771 -8.81 -4.48 -18.33
C GLY A 771 -8.86 -3.76 -17.00
N THR A 772 -7.98 -4.18 -16.12
CA THR A 772 -7.79 -3.63 -14.77
C THR A 772 -6.31 -3.61 -14.47
N VAL A 773 -5.81 -2.50 -13.94
CA VAL A 773 -4.55 -2.47 -13.20
C VAL A 773 -4.89 -2.34 -11.72
N GLN A 774 -4.15 -3.04 -10.85
CA GLN A 774 -4.46 -3.02 -9.43
C GLN A 774 -4.14 -1.66 -8.79
N ALA A 775 -2.86 -1.26 -8.83
CA ALA A 775 -2.40 0.10 -8.58
C ALA A 775 -2.96 0.80 -7.33
N ASP A 776 -3.30 0.04 -6.28
CA ASP A 776 -3.82 0.60 -5.04
C ASP A 776 -2.66 0.84 -4.06
N ILE A 777 -2.16 2.07 -4.05
CA ILE A 777 -1.01 2.50 -3.24
C ILE A 777 -1.35 2.58 -1.75
N LEU A 778 -2.59 2.93 -1.40
CA LEU A 778 -2.99 3.09 0.01
C LEU A 778 -2.91 1.76 0.77
N LYS A 779 -3.22 0.63 0.12
CA LYS A 779 -3.03 -0.69 0.74
C LYS A 779 -1.57 -1.13 0.83
N GLU A 780 -0.68 -0.55 0.01
CA GLU A 780 0.75 -0.91 0.03
C GLU A 780 1.36 -0.44 1.34
N ASP A 781 1.07 0.79 1.75
CA ASP A 781 1.51 1.34 3.04
C ASP A 781 0.84 0.63 4.23
N GLN A 782 -0.40 0.18 4.07
CA GLN A 782 -1.16 -0.46 5.15
C GLN A 782 -0.81 -1.92 5.39
N ALA A 783 -0.42 -2.68 4.34
CA ALA A 783 -0.33 -4.13 4.44
C ALA A 783 0.65 -4.81 3.49
N GLN A 784 0.66 -4.45 2.19
CA GLN A 784 1.38 -5.25 1.18
C GLN A 784 2.86 -4.91 1.04
N ASN A 785 3.27 -3.69 1.43
CA ASN A 785 4.64 -3.25 1.53
C ASN A 785 5.45 -3.36 0.21
N THR A 786 4.83 -3.22 -0.96
CA THR A 786 5.51 -3.14 -2.27
C THR A 786 5.57 -1.72 -2.83
N CYS A 787 5.40 -0.70 -1.97
CA CYS A 787 5.58 0.70 -2.36
C CYS A 787 7.08 1.00 -2.55
N ILE A 788 7.47 1.37 -3.77
CA ILE A 788 8.87 1.69 -4.14
C ILE A 788 9.16 3.19 -4.21
N PHE A 789 8.11 4.01 -4.32
CA PHE A 789 8.18 5.46 -4.26
C PHE A 789 7.47 5.95 -3.00
N SER A 790 7.63 7.24 -2.65
CA SER A 790 6.82 7.80 -1.56
C SER A 790 5.33 7.70 -1.89
N THR A 791 4.50 7.52 -0.86
CA THR A 791 3.04 7.41 -0.98
C THR A 791 2.46 8.62 -1.71
N GLU A 792 2.95 9.82 -1.40
CA GLU A 792 2.59 11.08 -2.05
C GLU A 792 2.89 11.07 -3.55
N PHE A 793 4.10 10.64 -3.94
CA PHE A 793 4.49 10.60 -5.34
C PHE A 793 3.67 9.56 -6.11
N SER A 794 3.50 8.38 -5.54
CA SER A 794 2.69 7.31 -6.12
C SER A 794 1.24 7.76 -6.33
N LEU A 795 0.61 8.41 -5.34
CA LEU A 795 -0.73 8.98 -5.48
C LEU A 795 -0.79 10.13 -6.50
N LYS A 796 0.25 10.98 -6.58
CA LYS A 796 0.40 11.97 -7.65
C LYS A 796 0.31 11.32 -9.03
N VAL A 797 1.12 10.29 -9.27
CA VAL A 797 1.17 9.60 -10.56
C VAL A 797 -0.13 8.85 -10.85
N MET A 798 -0.78 8.25 -9.85
CA MET A 798 -2.10 7.64 -10.01
C MET A 798 -3.18 8.63 -10.44
N GLY A 799 -3.16 9.85 -9.88
CA GLY A 799 -4.01 10.93 -10.37
C GLY A 799 -3.68 11.38 -11.80
N ASP A 800 -2.41 11.32 -12.22
CA ASP A 800 -2.02 11.64 -13.59
C ASP A 800 -2.54 10.58 -14.57
N VAL A 801 -2.46 9.29 -14.20
CA VAL A 801 -3.04 8.17 -14.96
C VAL A 801 -4.55 8.37 -15.12
N GLN A 802 -5.27 8.65 -14.02
CA GLN A 802 -6.71 8.87 -14.09
C GLN A 802 -7.07 10.11 -14.92
N SER A 803 -6.33 11.21 -14.78
CA SER A 803 -6.51 12.42 -15.61
C SER A 803 -6.34 12.11 -17.09
N SER A 804 -5.29 11.35 -17.42
CA SER A 804 -5.02 10.90 -18.79
C SER A 804 -6.14 10.00 -19.33
N PHE A 805 -6.69 9.11 -18.50
CA PHE A 805 -7.83 8.27 -18.89
C PHE A 805 -9.07 9.10 -19.22
N VAL A 806 -9.35 10.16 -18.45
CA VAL A 806 -10.47 11.07 -18.75
C VAL A 806 -10.22 11.79 -20.07
N HIS A 807 -9.02 12.38 -20.25
CA HIS A 807 -8.64 13.12 -21.45
C HIS A 807 -8.70 12.28 -22.73
N HIS A 808 -8.24 11.03 -22.67
CA HIS A 808 -8.20 10.11 -23.81
C HIS A 808 -9.41 9.17 -23.89
N HIS A 809 -10.47 9.42 -23.11
CA HIS A 809 -11.71 8.63 -23.11
C HIS A 809 -11.52 7.12 -22.88
N VAL A 810 -10.59 6.73 -22.00
CA VAL A 810 -10.35 5.34 -21.60
C VAL A 810 -11.46 4.89 -20.62
N LYS A 811 -12.58 4.42 -21.18
CA LYS A 811 -13.83 4.10 -20.43
C LYS A 811 -14.00 2.63 -20.05
N ASN A 812 -13.17 1.75 -20.60
CA ASN A 812 -13.31 0.30 -20.46
C ASN A 812 -12.17 -0.34 -19.65
N PHE A 813 -11.26 0.49 -19.12
CA PHE A 813 -10.14 0.06 -18.29
C PHE A 813 -10.28 0.64 -16.88
N TYR A 814 -10.16 -0.21 -15.86
CA TYR A 814 -10.16 0.21 -14.47
C TYR A 814 -8.74 0.65 -14.09
N SER A 815 -8.58 1.93 -13.75
CA SER A 815 -7.30 2.56 -13.41
C SER A 815 -6.80 2.18 -12.01
N VAL A 816 -7.71 1.76 -11.13
CA VAL A 816 -7.43 1.31 -9.76
C VAL A 816 -8.38 0.17 -9.40
N SER A 817 -7.83 -0.89 -8.80
CA SER A 817 -8.57 -1.92 -8.09
C SER A 817 -8.30 -1.85 -6.59
N ILE A 818 -9.13 -1.08 -5.90
CA ILE A 818 -9.06 -0.80 -4.46
C ILE A 818 -9.21 -2.12 -3.68
N SER A 819 -8.18 -2.52 -2.95
CA SER A 819 -8.01 -3.91 -2.53
C SER A 819 -7.92 -4.09 -1.03
N GLY A 820 -8.86 -4.85 -0.47
CA GLY A 820 -8.82 -5.38 0.89
C GLY A 820 -8.14 -6.74 1.03
N TYR A 821 -7.93 -7.48 -0.06
CA TYR A 821 -7.38 -8.84 0.00
C TYR A 821 -6.10 -8.92 0.85
N HIS A 822 -5.10 -8.12 0.49
CA HIS A 822 -3.79 -8.08 1.15
C HIS A 822 -3.87 -7.61 2.61
N ILE A 823 -4.79 -6.69 2.92
CA ILE A 823 -5.04 -6.23 4.29
C ILE A 823 -5.55 -7.40 5.16
N ALA A 824 -6.40 -8.26 4.61
CA ALA A 824 -6.88 -9.46 5.31
C ALA A 824 -5.79 -10.52 5.47
N GLU A 825 -5.05 -10.81 4.39
CA GLU A 825 -3.94 -11.78 4.43
C GLU A 825 -2.87 -11.37 5.46
N ALA A 826 -2.63 -10.06 5.62
CA ALA A 826 -1.69 -9.53 6.61
C ALA A 826 -2.14 -9.69 8.08
N GLY A 827 -3.42 -9.97 8.34
CA GLY A 827 -3.90 -10.01 9.72
C GLY A 827 -5.34 -9.62 9.96
N ALA A 828 -5.91 -8.77 9.09
CA ALA A 828 -7.15 -8.07 9.40
C ALA A 828 -8.37 -8.98 9.33
N ASN A 829 -9.25 -8.84 10.33
CA ASN A 829 -10.57 -9.47 10.29
C ASN A 829 -11.45 -8.86 9.17
N PRO A 830 -12.59 -9.50 8.83
CA PRO A 830 -13.43 -9.06 7.70
C PRO A 830 -13.97 -7.63 7.84
N ILE A 831 -14.23 -7.17 9.08
CA ILE A 831 -14.76 -5.84 9.37
C ILE A 831 -13.69 -4.79 9.09
N THR A 832 -12.48 -4.99 9.61
CA THR A 832 -11.34 -4.11 9.34
C THR A 832 -11.01 -4.09 7.85
N GLN A 833 -11.05 -5.26 7.18
CA GLN A 833 -10.84 -5.36 5.74
C GLN A 833 -11.80 -4.44 4.97
N VAL A 834 -13.11 -4.62 5.13
CA VAL A 834 -14.10 -3.85 4.37
C VAL A 834 -14.07 -2.37 4.72
N ALA A 835 -13.82 -2.02 5.99
CA ALA A 835 -13.73 -0.64 6.45
C ALA A 835 -12.55 0.09 5.81
N PHE A 836 -11.34 -0.47 5.87
CA PHE A 836 -10.15 0.14 5.29
C PHE A 836 -10.22 0.19 3.76
N THR A 837 -10.75 -0.86 3.12
CA THR A 837 -10.90 -0.88 1.66
C THR A 837 -11.85 0.22 1.17
N LEU A 838 -13.01 0.39 1.83
CA LEU A 838 -13.94 1.47 1.48
C LEU A 838 -13.36 2.84 1.82
N ALA A 839 -12.65 2.97 2.94
CA ALA A 839 -11.97 4.21 3.29
C ALA A 839 -10.96 4.61 2.22
N ASN A 840 -10.08 3.69 1.80
CA ASN A 840 -9.14 3.91 0.70
C ASN A 840 -9.85 4.32 -0.59
N GLY A 841 -10.96 3.64 -0.93
CA GLY A 841 -11.78 3.99 -2.09
C GLY A 841 -12.34 5.41 -2.04
N PHE A 842 -12.84 5.84 -0.87
CA PHE A 842 -13.30 7.22 -0.68
C PHE A 842 -12.15 8.23 -0.64
N THR A 843 -10.95 7.86 -0.17
CA THR A 843 -9.76 8.69 -0.28
C THR A 843 -9.40 8.99 -1.74
N TYR A 844 -9.44 7.98 -2.63
CA TYR A 844 -9.26 8.21 -4.06
C TYR A 844 -10.34 9.12 -4.64
N VAL A 845 -11.60 8.97 -4.21
CA VAL A 845 -12.68 9.87 -4.63
C VAL A 845 -12.38 11.32 -4.25
N GLU A 846 -12.08 11.58 -2.98
CA GLU A 846 -11.75 12.94 -2.50
C GLU A 846 -10.51 13.51 -3.17
N TYR A 847 -9.48 12.69 -3.39
CA TYR A 847 -8.26 13.12 -4.08
C TYR A 847 -8.49 13.45 -5.55
N TYR A 848 -9.27 12.65 -6.29
CA TYR A 848 -9.58 12.96 -7.69
C TYR A 848 -10.50 14.19 -7.81
N LEU A 849 -11.40 14.40 -6.85
CA LEU A 849 -12.19 15.64 -6.74
C LEU A 849 -11.30 16.86 -6.44
N SER A 850 -10.31 16.74 -5.55
CA SER A 850 -9.38 17.84 -5.23
C SER A 850 -8.50 18.22 -6.42
N ARG A 851 -8.31 17.29 -7.37
CA ARG A 851 -7.66 17.52 -8.67
C ARG A 851 -8.58 18.09 -9.76
N GLY A 852 -9.85 18.37 -9.44
CA GLY A 852 -10.81 18.99 -10.36
C GLY A 852 -11.50 18.04 -11.34
N MET A 853 -11.44 16.72 -11.11
CA MET A 853 -12.16 15.75 -11.95
C MET A 853 -13.63 15.64 -11.51
N ALA A 854 -14.57 15.52 -12.46
CA ALA A 854 -15.97 15.27 -12.10
C ALA A 854 -16.16 13.83 -11.62
N ILE A 855 -17.01 13.63 -10.62
CA ILE A 855 -17.23 12.31 -9.98
C ILE A 855 -17.60 11.21 -10.98
N ASP A 856 -18.39 11.55 -11.99
CA ASP A 856 -18.91 10.61 -12.99
C ASP A 856 -17.91 10.27 -14.11
N ASP A 857 -16.79 11.00 -14.19
CA ASP A 857 -15.74 10.72 -15.16
C ASP A 857 -14.88 9.53 -14.72
N PHE A 858 -14.68 9.37 -13.41
CA PHE A 858 -13.75 8.38 -12.86
C PHE A 858 -14.39 7.30 -11.98
N ALA A 859 -15.50 7.55 -11.28
CA ALA A 859 -16.04 6.59 -10.31
C ALA A 859 -16.42 5.23 -10.95
N GLN A 860 -16.86 5.25 -12.20
CA GLN A 860 -17.16 4.05 -12.99
C GLN A 860 -15.94 3.18 -13.33
N ASN A 861 -14.73 3.75 -13.24
CA ASN A 861 -13.43 3.13 -13.50
C ASN A 861 -12.76 2.65 -12.19
N LEU A 862 -13.43 2.78 -11.05
CA LEU A 862 -12.99 2.17 -9.79
C LEU A 862 -13.50 0.73 -9.70
N SER A 863 -12.59 -0.20 -9.44
CA SER A 863 -12.88 -1.59 -9.11
C SER A 863 -12.50 -1.86 -7.65
N PHE A 864 -13.09 -2.89 -7.05
CA PHE A 864 -12.79 -3.33 -5.70
C PHE A 864 -12.31 -4.79 -5.66
N PHE A 865 -11.57 -5.17 -4.64
CA PHE A 865 -11.07 -6.53 -4.47
C PHE A 865 -11.06 -6.96 -3.01
N PHE A 866 -11.76 -8.04 -2.66
CA PHE A 866 -11.86 -8.54 -1.28
C PHE A 866 -11.31 -9.97 -1.14
N SER A 867 -10.85 -10.31 0.06
CA SER A 867 -10.59 -11.70 0.49
C SER A 867 -11.85 -12.27 1.13
N ASN A 868 -12.10 -13.58 0.93
CA ASN A 868 -13.12 -14.34 1.63
C ASN A 868 -12.47 -15.50 2.40
N GLY A 869 -12.59 -15.48 3.73
CA GLY A 869 -12.21 -16.57 4.63
C GLY A 869 -13.43 -17.23 5.28
N MET A 870 -13.22 -17.79 6.48
CA MET A 870 -14.22 -18.62 7.18
C MET A 870 -15.12 -17.84 8.15
N ASP A 871 -14.73 -16.62 8.54
CA ASP A 871 -15.48 -15.78 9.48
C ASP A 871 -16.90 -15.45 8.96
N PRO A 872 -17.93 -15.43 9.84
CA PRO A 872 -19.33 -15.23 9.44
C PRO A 872 -19.59 -13.97 8.59
N GLU A 873 -18.85 -12.90 8.81
CA GLU A 873 -19.00 -11.60 8.15
C GLU A 873 -18.68 -11.66 6.65
N TYR A 874 -17.86 -12.62 6.19
CA TYR A 874 -17.58 -12.81 4.76
C TYR A 874 -18.84 -13.15 3.96
N SER A 875 -19.84 -13.76 4.61
CA SER A 875 -21.13 -14.03 3.97
C SER A 875 -21.85 -12.76 3.51
N VAL A 876 -21.56 -11.59 4.12
CA VAL A 876 -22.23 -10.29 3.87
C VAL A 876 -21.30 -9.19 3.34
N ILE A 877 -19.99 -9.42 3.23
CA ILE A 877 -19.01 -8.37 2.93
C ILE A 877 -19.34 -7.57 1.66
N GLY A 878 -19.64 -8.27 0.56
CA GLY A 878 -19.93 -7.65 -0.73
C GLY A 878 -21.22 -6.82 -0.74
N ARG A 879 -22.28 -7.30 -0.08
CA ARG A 879 -23.57 -6.59 -0.01
C ARG A 879 -23.50 -5.33 0.86
N VAL A 880 -22.72 -5.39 1.94
CA VAL A 880 -22.45 -4.23 2.80
C VAL A 880 -21.66 -3.17 2.03
N ALA A 881 -20.60 -3.57 1.32
CA ALA A 881 -19.77 -2.67 0.52
C ALA A 881 -20.59 -1.95 -0.56
N ARG A 882 -21.42 -2.68 -1.33
CA ARG A 882 -22.28 -2.09 -2.36
C ARG A 882 -23.23 -1.04 -1.80
N ARG A 883 -23.92 -1.33 -0.69
CA ARG A 883 -24.90 -0.40 -0.11
C ARG A 883 -24.25 0.88 0.44
N ILE A 884 -23.13 0.75 1.15
CA ILE A 884 -22.40 1.93 1.66
C ILE A 884 -21.98 2.82 0.50
N TRP A 885 -21.35 2.24 -0.53
CA TRP A 885 -20.92 2.97 -1.71
C TRP A 885 -22.09 3.64 -2.44
N ALA A 886 -23.13 2.88 -2.79
CA ALA A 886 -24.27 3.41 -3.54
C ALA A 886 -24.94 4.60 -2.83
N VAL A 887 -25.18 4.47 -1.52
CA VAL A 887 -25.81 5.53 -0.71
C VAL A 887 -24.91 6.76 -0.64
N ALA A 888 -23.62 6.58 -0.39
CA ALA A 888 -22.66 7.70 -0.34
C ALA A 888 -22.57 8.40 -1.69
N LEU A 889 -22.36 7.67 -2.78
CA LEU A 889 -22.21 8.24 -4.12
C LEU A 889 -23.49 8.98 -4.56
N LYS A 890 -24.67 8.45 -4.26
CA LYS A 890 -25.94 9.10 -4.60
C LYS A 890 -26.22 10.34 -3.76
N ARG A 891 -26.09 10.25 -2.43
CA ARG A 891 -26.57 11.30 -1.51
C ARG A 891 -25.52 12.32 -1.11
N ARG A 892 -24.25 11.91 -0.97
CA ARG A 892 -23.15 12.79 -0.56
C ARG A 892 -22.44 13.41 -1.75
N TYR A 893 -22.22 12.63 -2.81
CA TYR A 893 -21.47 13.06 -4.00
C TYR A 893 -22.34 13.38 -5.22
N HIS A 894 -23.66 13.16 -5.13
CA HIS A 894 -24.62 13.43 -6.20
C HIS A 894 -24.27 12.76 -7.55
N ALA A 895 -23.62 11.60 -7.49
CA ALA A 895 -23.14 10.87 -8.66
C ALA A 895 -24.28 10.13 -9.37
N ASN A 896 -24.11 9.88 -10.68
CA ASN A 896 -25.10 9.17 -11.48
C ASN A 896 -25.21 7.67 -11.12
N GLU A 897 -26.19 7.00 -11.72
CA GLU A 897 -26.48 5.58 -11.49
C GLU A 897 -25.27 4.65 -11.74
N ARG A 898 -24.44 4.94 -12.74
CA ARG A 898 -23.30 4.11 -13.10
C ARG A 898 -22.19 4.20 -12.05
N SER A 899 -21.97 5.39 -11.49
CA SER A 899 -21.01 5.66 -10.42
C SER A 899 -21.39 5.02 -9.08
N GLN A 900 -22.69 4.83 -8.83
CA GLN A 900 -23.21 4.16 -7.64
C GLN A 900 -22.98 2.64 -7.63
N LYS A 901 -22.63 2.04 -8.78
CA LYS A 901 -22.50 0.58 -8.94
C LYS A 901 -21.10 0.10 -8.59
N LEU A 902 -20.85 -0.21 -7.31
CA LEU A 902 -19.61 -0.83 -6.86
C LEU A 902 -19.46 -2.24 -7.45
N LYS A 903 -18.43 -2.44 -8.27
CA LYS A 903 -18.03 -3.74 -8.83
C LYS A 903 -16.81 -4.24 -8.09
N TYR A 904 -16.78 -5.54 -7.80
CA TYR A 904 -15.66 -6.13 -7.09
C TYR A 904 -15.29 -7.51 -7.62
N HIS A 905 -14.05 -7.90 -7.35
CA HIS A 905 -13.55 -9.27 -7.39
C HIS A 905 -13.46 -9.83 -5.97
N ILE A 906 -13.60 -11.15 -5.81
CA ILE A 906 -13.34 -11.88 -4.56
C ILE A 906 -12.35 -12.99 -4.89
N GLN A 907 -11.33 -13.13 -4.05
CA GLN A 907 -10.44 -14.28 -4.02
C GLN A 907 -10.56 -14.96 -2.65
N THR A 908 -10.45 -16.28 -2.63
CA THR A 908 -10.43 -17.05 -1.38
C THR A 908 -9.18 -16.71 -0.57
N SER A 909 -9.31 -16.72 0.75
CA SER A 909 -8.21 -16.44 1.68
C SER A 909 -7.08 -17.45 1.47
N GLY A 910 -5.87 -16.95 1.20
CA GLY A 910 -4.68 -17.80 1.12
C GLY A 910 -4.25 -18.27 2.51
N ARG A 911 -4.47 -17.42 3.52
CA ARG A 911 -4.16 -17.68 4.92
C ARG A 911 -5.03 -18.76 5.57
N SER A 912 -6.22 -19.04 5.05
CA SER A 912 -7.01 -20.19 5.51
C SER A 912 -6.50 -21.52 4.97
N LEU A 913 -5.59 -21.51 4.00
CA LEU A 913 -4.99 -22.71 3.43
C LEU A 913 -3.76 -23.10 4.25
N HIS A 914 -3.62 -24.39 4.53
CA HIS A 914 -2.55 -24.93 5.37
C HIS A 914 -1.64 -25.87 4.59
N ALA A 915 -0.37 -25.93 4.98
CA ALA A 915 0.61 -26.84 4.40
C ALA A 915 0.43 -28.29 4.90
N GLN A 916 -0.20 -28.48 6.06
CA GLN A 916 -0.55 -29.79 6.59
C GLN A 916 -1.91 -30.23 6.05
N GLU A 917 -2.04 -31.52 5.71
CA GLU A 917 -3.29 -32.11 5.21
C GLU A 917 -3.90 -31.28 4.06
N ILE A 918 -3.09 -31.04 3.02
CA ILE A 918 -3.42 -30.11 1.92
C ILE A 918 -4.73 -30.46 1.19
N ASP A 919 -5.22 -31.69 1.30
CA ASP A 919 -6.50 -32.14 0.75
C ASP A 919 -7.72 -31.49 1.45
N PHE A 920 -7.55 -30.89 2.64
CA PHE A 920 -8.61 -30.15 3.35
C PHE A 920 -8.81 -28.71 2.86
N ASN A 921 -7.85 -28.18 2.09
CA ASN A 921 -7.93 -26.86 1.45
C ASN A 921 -8.95 -26.86 0.32
#